data_AF-A0A4D6KVK8-F1
#
_entry.id   AF-A0A4D6KVK8-F1
#
_cell.length_a   1.000
_cell.length_b   1.000
_cell.length_c   1.000
_cell.angle_alpha   90.00
_cell.angle_beta   90.00
_cell.angle_gamma   90.00
#
_symmetry.space_group_name_H-M   'P 1'
#
loop_
_entity.id
_entity.type
_entity.pdbx_description
1 polymer ?
#
loop_
_entity_poly.entity_id
_entity_poly.type
_entity_poly.pdbx_seq_one_letter_code
_entity_poly.pdbx_strand_id
1 'polypeptide(L)'
;MSQPSSVNPAPLAEADTDSSAAPSLFDYHNIDQKLIQNIVYDALVWSTLHCLLVGDKSVQRSGTVPGVGLVHLSFCLLPGPFPESHWKQACELAPIFNQFVDRVSLDGKYLQESLARTKNADEFTSRLLDIHSKMLQINKKEDIRLAIMRSDYMVDEKTKSLLQIEMNTISTSFALMGTLVTGLHKSLISQYGNILGLDPNRIPANNAVDQAAEALAKGWSEYNNPRAAILVVVQVEERNMYEQHYISALLRDKYPFLITYNYEVDQQGEILPDGTLSVDGQPVSVVYFRAGYTPKDYPSESEWRARLLMEQSSAIKCPSISYHLVGTKKIQQELAKPGVLERFVENKDHVAKLRSCFAGLWSLEDSDIVKKAIENPELFVMKPQREGGGNNIYGNDLKESLLKLQESGSEEDAAYILMQRIFPATFPAILVRDGNWSTDHVISEAGIFSTYLSFSYGMVSDYQMYLYKFGLNTMKCWCIWCSNLKQYSTILKNVNKVRIHNVTDSEKCPFPSFYEPSLFTLFSESLTIMYLFNYHRLDQQLLHTVAYDALVWSSLHGLVVGDSSVQRSGTVPGVGLVHAPIALLPTPFPQKQWRQASELAPIFNELVDRVSLDTDFLQHSLSRTKEADEFTSRLLDIHSNMLQINKKEEIRLGLHRSDYMLDEKTNSLLQIELNTIASSFAGLSSLVTELHRYILSRHGKLLGLDSKSIGANDAVIQTAEALAKAWSEYNNPRAVIMIIVQAEERNMYDQHLVCALFNTHNITSIRKTLAEVDEEGEILPDGTLCVDGQQISVIYFRAGYTPVDYPSESEWKARLLMEQSSAIKCPSISYHLAGSKKIQQELAKPGVLERFLENKEDIAKLRKCFAGLWSLDDSNIVAQAIEKPELFVMKPQREGGGNNIYGDDVRKTLQKLQKSGSQEDAAYILMQRIFPAISATVLMRKGCWSKDHAISELGVFGTYLRNKDKVIINKQSGYLMRTKVSSSDEGGVAAGFAVLDSVYLT
;
A
#
# COMPACT_ATOMS: atom_id res chain seq x y z
N MET A 1 77.17 22.58 0.78
CA MET A 1 78.01 21.98 -0.28
C MET A 1 77.07 21.13 -1.14
N SER A 2 76.51 21.77 -2.16
CA SER A 2 76.80 21.56 -3.60
C SER A 2 75.79 20.60 -4.25
N GLN A 3 74.71 21.19 -4.79
CA GLN A 3 74.13 20.78 -6.08
C GLN A 3 74.92 21.47 -7.21
N PRO A 4 74.78 21.16 -8.53
CA PRO A 4 73.68 20.47 -9.25
C PRO A 4 74.19 19.40 -10.26
N SER A 5 73.46 18.66 -11.10
CA SER A 5 72.45 19.06 -12.10
C SER A 5 72.04 17.87 -12.99
N SER A 6 70.78 17.89 -13.47
CA SER A 6 70.27 17.37 -14.77
C SER A 6 70.14 15.84 -14.92
N VAL A 7 69.16 15.21 -15.57
CA VAL A 7 68.27 15.49 -16.72
C VAL A 7 67.05 14.54 -16.63
N ASN A 8 65.88 14.93 -17.13
CA ASN A 8 64.82 14.02 -17.64
C ASN A 8 64.50 14.50 -19.08
N PRO A 9 63.97 13.69 -20.05
CA PRO A 9 62.96 12.63 -19.82
C PRO A 9 62.90 11.40 -20.80
N ALA A 10 62.08 10.41 -20.40
CA ALA A 10 61.22 9.49 -21.19
C ALA A 10 61.81 8.26 -21.94
N PRO A 11 61.03 7.16 -22.17
CA PRO A 11 59.63 6.86 -21.78
C PRO A 11 59.47 5.59 -20.90
N LEU A 12 58.44 5.57 -20.04
CA LEU A 12 58.02 4.39 -19.28
C LEU A 12 57.20 3.44 -20.17
N ALA A 13 57.75 2.25 -20.41
CA ALA A 13 57.00 1.09 -20.87
C ALA A 13 56.42 0.34 -19.66
N GLU A 14 55.24 -0.21 -19.88
CA GLU A 14 54.31 -0.88 -18.97
C GLU A 14 54.95 -1.79 -17.91
N ALA A 15 54.51 -1.62 -16.66
CA ALA A 15 54.63 -2.61 -15.62
C ALA A 15 53.26 -2.77 -14.95
N ASP A 16 52.71 -3.97 -15.10
CA ASP A 16 51.51 -4.47 -14.42
C ASP A 16 51.51 -4.11 -12.93
N THR A 17 50.44 -3.43 -12.50
CA THR A 17 50.02 -3.40 -11.10
C THR A 17 48.59 -3.89 -11.02
N ASP A 18 48.41 -5.19 -11.23
CA ASP A 18 47.18 -5.89 -10.89
C ASP A 18 47.32 -6.43 -9.46
N SER A 19 47.02 -5.58 -8.47
CA SER A 19 46.83 -6.01 -7.08
C SER A 19 45.93 -5.04 -6.30
N SER A 20 44.68 -4.92 -6.73
CA SER A 20 43.57 -4.64 -5.82
C SER A 20 42.38 -5.45 -6.30
N ALA A 21 42.37 -6.74 -5.95
CA ALA A 21 41.26 -7.63 -6.25
C ALA A 21 39.97 -7.01 -5.72
N ALA A 22 39.05 -6.67 -6.62
CA ALA A 22 37.71 -6.28 -6.26
C ALA A 22 37.10 -7.38 -5.35
N PRO A 23 36.36 -7.02 -4.29
CA PRO A 23 35.66 -8.02 -3.49
C PRO A 23 34.79 -8.87 -4.40
N SER A 24 34.75 -10.19 -4.15
CA SER A 24 33.88 -11.08 -4.93
C SER A 24 32.46 -10.53 -4.85
N LEU A 25 31.77 -10.45 -6.00
CA LEU A 25 30.55 -9.67 -6.23
C LEU A 25 29.36 -10.01 -5.28
N PHE A 26 29.53 -10.98 -4.37
CA PHE A 26 28.49 -11.58 -3.52
C PHE A 26 28.99 -12.06 -2.15
N ASP A 27 30.14 -11.58 -1.63
CA ASP A 27 30.56 -11.92 -0.25
C ASP A 27 29.85 -11.03 0.78
N TYR A 28 28.58 -11.35 1.03
CA TYR A 28 27.69 -10.59 1.91
C TYR A 28 28.12 -10.62 3.40
N HIS A 29 29.03 -11.52 3.79
CA HIS A 29 29.52 -11.60 5.17
C HIS A 29 30.41 -10.42 5.57
N ASN A 30 30.95 -9.69 4.59
CA ASN A 30 31.82 -8.54 4.83
C ASN A 30 31.06 -7.20 4.80
N ILE A 31 29.74 -7.22 4.58
CA ILE A 31 28.93 -6.00 4.65
C ILE A 31 28.74 -5.63 6.12
N ASP A 32 28.97 -4.36 6.43
CA ASP A 32 28.72 -3.79 7.75
C ASP A 32 27.29 -4.10 8.24
N GLN A 33 27.17 -4.58 9.48
CA GLN A 33 25.86 -5.01 10.03
C GLN A 33 24.87 -3.85 10.16
N LYS A 34 25.35 -2.63 10.45
CA LYS A 34 24.49 -1.44 10.53
C LYS A 34 23.94 -1.10 9.14
N LEU A 35 24.76 -1.21 8.10
CA LEU A 35 24.31 -1.06 6.72
C LEU A 35 23.26 -2.12 6.34
N ILE A 36 23.46 -3.40 6.66
CA ILE A 36 22.44 -4.44 6.42
C ILE A 36 21.13 -4.10 7.12
N GLN A 37 21.20 -3.70 8.40
CA GLN A 37 20.02 -3.33 9.19
C GLN A 37 19.23 -2.18 8.53
N ASN A 38 19.93 -1.17 8.00
CA ASN A 38 19.31 -0.06 7.27
C ASN A 38 18.64 -0.52 5.96
N ILE A 39 19.32 -1.35 5.17
CA ILE A 39 18.76 -1.89 3.91
C ILE A 39 17.52 -2.75 4.20
N VAL A 40 17.56 -3.59 5.24
CA VAL A 40 16.42 -4.41 5.66
C VAL A 40 15.25 -3.53 6.10
N TYR A 41 15.51 -2.49 6.90
CA TYR A 41 14.48 -1.55 7.34
C TYR A 41 13.79 -0.89 6.13
N ASP A 42 14.57 -0.36 5.18
CA ASP A 42 14.04 0.25 3.96
C ASP A 42 13.28 -0.76 3.10
N ALA A 43 13.75 -2.00 3.02
CA ALA A 43 13.08 -3.06 2.29
C ALA A 43 11.70 -3.40 2.89
N LEU A 44 11.59 -3.44 4.23
CA LEU A 44 10.33 -3.69 4.93
C LEU A 44 9.34 -2.53 4.80
N VAL A 45 9.83 -1.29 4.82
CA VAL A 45 9.03 -0.09 4.54
C VAL A 45 8.51 -0.14 3.11
N TRP A 46 9.40 -0.34 2.13
CA TRP A 46 9.04 -0.44 0.72
C TRP A 46 8.00 -1.54 0.50
N SER A 47 8.19 -2.70 1.13
CA SER A 47 7.26 -3.83 1.03
C SER A 47 5.87 -3.47 1.51
N THR A 48 5.76 -2.68 2.58
CA THR A 48 4.47 -2.26 3.14
C THR A 48 3.77 -1.24 2.25
N LEU A 49 4.49 -0.25 1.73
CA LEU A 49 3.93 0.81 0.89
C LEU A 49 3.47 0.29 -0.49
N HIS A 50 4.03 -0.82 -0.97
CA HIS A 50 3.74 -1.39 -2.29
C HIS A 50 2.96 -2.71 -2.26
N CYS A 51 2.42 -3.10 -1.10
CA CYS A 51 1.68 -4.35 -0.93
C CYS A 51 2.48 -5.63 -1.28
N LEU A 52 3.79 -5.66 -1.00
CA LEU A 52 4.54 -6.92 -0.93
C LEU A 52 4.24 -7.61 0.42
N LEU A 53 2.95 -7.87 0.65
CA LEU A 53 2.34 -8.32 1.90
C LEU A 53 1.48 -9.56 1.66
N VAL A 54 1.35 -10.37 2.70
CA VAL A 54 0.45 -11.53 2.76
C VAL A 54 -0.24 -11.58 4.12
N GLY A 55 -1.28 -12.39 4.25
CA GLY A 55 -1.88 -12.70 5.54
C GLY A 55 -0.93 -13.50 6.43
N ASP A 56 -0.75 -13.07 7.67
CA ASP A 56 0.05 -13.76 8.68
C ASP A 56 -0.65 -15.06 9.10
N LYS A 57 0.08 -16.17 9.02
CA LYS A 57 -0.42 -17.50 9.44
C LYS A 57 -0.79 -17.57 10.91
N SER A 58 -0.17 -16.74 11.76
CA SER A 58 -0.47 -16.66 13.19
C SER A 58 -1.83 -16.00 13.48
N VAL A 59 -2.38 -15.24 12.51
CA VAL A 59 -3.64 -14.52 12.65
C VAL A 59 -4.74 -15.25 11.89
N GLN A 60 -5.71 -15.81 12.60
CA GLN A 60 -6.78 -16.65 12.03
C GLN A 60 -7.58 -15.95 10.91
N ARG A 61 -7.85 -14.64 11.06
CA ARG A 61 -8.68 -13.86 10.11
C ARG A 61 -7.92 -13.43 8.84
N SER A 62 -6.60 -13.58 8.79
CA SER A 62 -5.77 -13.01 7.71
C SER A 62 -5.98 -13.66 6.33
N GLY A 63 -6.53 -14.88 6.31
CA GLY A 63 -6.89 -15.60 5.07
C GLY A 63 -8.30 -15.32 4.55
N THR A 64 -9.14 -14.61 5.31
CA THR A 64 -10.56 -14.41 4.98
C THR A 64 -10.99 -12.95 5.01
N VAL A 65 -10.28 -12.10 5.76
CA VAL A 65 -10.57 -10.67 5.88
C VAL A 65 -9.38 -9.86 5.38
N PRO A 66 -9.49 -9.20 4.19
CA PRO A 66 -8.42 -8.35 3.69
C PRO A 66 -8.06 -7.25 4.70
N GLY A 67 -6.81 -6.81 4.69
CA GLY A 67 -6.36 -5.70 5.54
C GLY A 67 -6.26 -6.02 7.04
N VAL A 68 -6.33 -7.28 7.46
CA VAL A 68 -6.17 -7.69 8.87
C VAL A 68 -5.06 -8.71 9.02
N GLY A 69 -4.15 -8.47 9.96
CA GLY A 69 -3.07 -9.40 10.28
C GLY A 69 -2.13 -9.60 9.10
N LEU A 70 -1.62 -8.50 8.52
CA LEU A 70 -0.69 -8.58 7.40
C LEU A 70 0.75 -8.65 7.90
N VAL A 71 1.56 -9.36 7.13
CA VAL A 71 3.02 -9.44 7.26
C VAL A 71 3.64 -9.34 5.87
N HIS A 72 4.84 -8.79 5.76
CA HIS A 72 5.57 -8.77 4.52
C HIS A 72 5.79 -10.20 3.99
N LEU A 73 5.79 -10.36 2.66
CA LEU A 73 6.18 -11.63 2.06
C LEU A 73 7.66 -11.91 2.42
N SER A 74 8.01 -13.17 2.67
CA SER A 74 9.42 -13.55 2.83
C SER A 74 10.19 -13.36 1.52
N PHE A 75 11.35 -12.70 1.55
CA PHE A 75 12.17 -12.45 0.35
C PHE A 75 13.68 -12.52 0.63
N CYS A 76 14.48 -12.69 -0.42
CA CYS A 76 15.91 -12.42 -0.38
C CYS A 76 16.12 -10.90 -0.49
N LEU A 77 16.93 -10.31 0.40
CA LEU A 77 17.13 -8.85 0.45
C LEU A 77 17.68 -8.29 -0.86
N LEU A 78 18.61 -9.02 -1.47
CA LEU A 78 19.28 -8.69 -2.73
C LEU A 78 19.08 -9.83 -3.74
N PRO A 79 19.14 -9.55 -5.05
CA PRO A 79 18.97 -10.59 -6.07
C PRO A 79 20.12 -11.60 -6.05
N GLY A 80 19.78 -12.87 -6.19
CA GLY A 80 20.77 -13.95 -6.38
C GLY A 80 21.38 -13.94 -7.79
N PRO A 81 22.60 -14.48 -7.98
CA PRO A 81 23.21 -14.58 -9.29
C PRO A 81 22.46 -15.59 -10.17
N PHE A 82 22.15 -15.19 -11.40
CA PHE A 82 21.59 -16.07 -12.42
C PHE A 82 22.26 -15.78 -13.78
N PRO A 83 22.80 -16.78 -14.50
CA PRO A 83 23.49 -16.54 -15.77
C PRO A 83 22.55 -15.99 -16.85
N GLU A 84 22.97 -14.92 -17.53
CA GLU A 84 22.17 -14.27 -18.57
C GLU A 84 21.86 -15.21 -19.75
N SER A 85 22.78 -16.10 -20.11
CA SER A 85 22.57 -17.09 -21.17
C SER A 85 21.44 -18.05 -20.84
N HIS A 86 21.39 -18.54 -19.59
CA HIS A 86 20.33 -19.43 -19.12
C HIS A 86 19.02 -18.68 -18.95
N TRP A 87 19.04 -17.40 -18.54
CA TRP A 87 17.84 -16.57 -18.50
C TRP A 87 17.22 -16.42 -19.89
N LYS A 88 18.03 -16.08 -20.90
CA LYS A 88 17.57 -15.98 -22.30
C LYS A 88 17.04 -17.32 -22.80
N GLN A 89 17.73 -18.41 -22.51
CA GLN A 89 17.27 -19.76 -22.86
C GLN A 89 15.89 -20.05 -22.25
N ALA A 90 15.67 -19.74 -20.98
CA ALA A 90 14.39 -19.94 -20.30
C ALA A 90 13.26 -19.10 -20.93
N CYS A 91 13.54 -17.84 -21.28
CA CYS A 91 12.60 -16.97 -21.99
C CYS A 91 12.29 -17.46 -23.41
N GLU A 92 13.27 -18.02 -24.12
CA GLU A 92 13.08 -18.61 -25.46
C GLU A 92 12.23 -19.89 -25.42
N LEU A 93 12.36 -20.68 -24.35
CA LEU A 93 11.60 -21.91 -24.15
C LEU A 93 10.11 -21.66 -23.85
N ALA A 94 9.78 -20.57 -23.16
CA ALA A 94 8.42 -20.26 -22.71
C ALA A 94 7.34 -20.32 -23.82
N PRO A 95 7.47 -19.62 -24.97
CA PRO A 95 6.48 -19.72 -26.04
C PRO A 95 6.43 -21.11 -26.69
N ILE A 96 7.55 -21.85 -26.70
CA ILE A 96 7.60 -23.22 -27.22
C ILE A 96 6.79 -24.16 -26.31
N PHE A 97 6.92 -24.02 -24.99
CA PHE A 97 6.12 -24.75 -24.01
C PHE A 97 4.62 -24.43 -24.15
N ASN A 98 4.24 -23.19 -24.42
CA ASN A 98 2.84 -22.83 -24.60
C ASN A 98 2.18 -23.57 -25.76
N GLN A 99 2.81 -23.58 -26.93
CA GLN A 99 2.32 -24.33 -28.08
C GLN A 99 2.33 -25.84 -27.81
N PHE A 100 3.37 -26.33 -27.15
CA PHE A 100 3.50 -27.74 -26.82
C PHE A 100 2.36 -28.19 -25.89
N VAL A 101 2.08 -27.45 -24.82
CA VAL A 101 0.97 -27.72 -23.90
C VAL A 101 -0.38 -27.65 -24.61
N ASP A 102 -0.61 -26.66 -25.48
CA ASP A 102 -1.84 -26.58 -26.27
C ASP A 102 -2.05 -27.87 -27.08
N ARG A 103 -1.04 -28.31 -27.82
CA ARG A 103 -1.13 -29.51 -28.67
C ARG A 103 -1.33 -30.79 -27.87
N VAL A 104 -0.66 -30.94 -26.73
CA VAL A 104 -0.88 -32.09 -25.83
C VAL A 104 -2.31 -32.06 -25.27
N SER A 105 -2.83 -30.87 -24.92
CA SER A 105 -4.18 -30.71 -24.37
C SER A 105 -5.28 -31.12 -25.36
N LEU A 106 -5.01 -31.05 -26.66
CA LEU A 106 -5.95 -31.44 -27.73
C LEU A 106 -6.02 -32.96 -27.94
N ASP A 107 -5.04 -33.73 -27.44
CA ASP A 107 -5.03 -35.19 -27.54
C ASP A 107 -5.65 -35.83 -26.29
N GLY A 108 -6.97 -35.72 -26.19
CA GLY A 108 -7.71 -36.24 -25.04
C GLY A 108 -7.56 -37.75 -24.84
N LYS A 109 -7.35 -38.52 -25.92
CA LYS A 109 -7.08 -39.96 -25.84
C LYS A 109 -5.74 -40.23 -25.16
N TYR A 110 -4.69 -39.52 -25.58
CA TYR A 110 -3.38 -39.62 -24.94
C TYR A 110 -3.45 -39.28 -23.45
N LEU A 111 -4.13 -38.19 -23.06
CA LEU A 111 -4.27 -37.82 -21.65
C LEU A 111 -4.97 -38.90 -20.81
N GLN A 112 -6.07 -39.48 -21.32
CA GLN A 112 -6.79 -40.56 -20.64
C GLN A 112 -5.95 -41.83 -20.52
N GLU A 113 -5.25 -42.23 -21.58
CA GLU A 113 -4.41 -43.44 -21.59
C GLU A 113 -3.20 -43.29 -20.66
N SER A 114 -2.51 -42.15 -20.72
CA SER A 114 -1.32 -41.88 -19.89
C SER A 114 -1.61 -41.81 -18.40
N LEU A 115 -2.82 -41.42 -18.01
CA LEU A 115 -3.24 -41.31 -16.60
C LEU A 115 -4.13 -42.47 -16.13
N ALA A 116 -4.38 -43.49 -16.96
CA ALA A 116 -5.31 -44.58 -16.66
C ALA A 116 -4.95 -45.35 -15.37
N ARG A 117 -3.66 -45.60 -15.11
CA ARG A 117 -3.21 -46.22 -13.86
C ARG A 117 -3.35 -45.26 -12.67
N THR A 118 -2.94 -44.00 -12.85
CA THR A 118 -3.03 -42.96 -11.84
C THR A 118 -4.48 -42.72 -11.38
N LYS A 119 -5.46 -42.91 -12.28
CA LYS A 119 -6.89 -42.87 -11.96
C LYS A 119 -7.29 -43.79 -10.79
N ASN A 120 -6.66 -44.94 -10.67
CA ASN A 120 -6.94 -45.91 -9.61
C ASN A 120 -6.16 -45.63 -8.31
N ALA A 121 -5.08 -44.85 -8.42
CA ALA A 121 -4.12 -44.62 -7.34
C ALA A 121 -4.28 -43.26 -6.63
N ASP A 122 -4.81 -42.25 -7.33
CA ASP A 122 -4.99 -40.89 -6.81
C ASP A 122 -6.43 -40.41 -7.07
N GLU A 123 -7.22 -40.31 -6.00
CA GLU A 123 -8.63 -39.93 -6.06
C GLU A 123 -8.84 -38.55 -6.71
N PHE A 124 -7.97 -37.58 -6.42
CA PHE A 124 -8.06 -36.24 -6.98
C PHE A 124 -7.90 -36.23 -8.50
N THR A 125 -6.86 -36.87 -9.00
CA THR A 125 -6.63 -37.05 -10.45
C THR A 125 -7.77 -37.84 -11.08
N SER A 126 -8.30 -38.86 -10.39
CA SER A 126 -9.44 -39.65 -10.84
C SER A 126 -10.66 -38.79 -11.14
N ARG A 127 -10.99 -37.88 -10.22
CA ARG A 127 -12.12 -36.94 -10.36
C ARG A 127 -11.92 -35.93 -11.49
N LEU A 128 -10.69 -35.44 -11.70
CA LEU A 128 -10.35 -34.60 -12.85
C LEU A 128 -10.53 -35.35 -14.18
N LEU A 129 -10.12 -36.62 -14.24
CA LEU A 129 -10.29 -37.47 -15.43
C LEU A 129 -11.76 -37.79 -15.71
N ASP A 130 -12.59 -37.91 -14.70
CA ASP A 130 -14.04 -38.10 -14.87
C ASP A 130 -14.69 -36.87 -15.50
N ILE A 131 -14.31 -35.66 -15.08
CA ILE A 131 -14.76 -34.41 -15.71
C ILE A 131 -14.27 -34.34 -17.16
N HIS A 132 -12.99 -34.62 -17.40
CA HIS A 132 -12.43 -34.66 -18.75
C HIS A 132 -13.13 -35.70 -19.65
N SER A 133 -13.45 -36.88 -19.12
CA SER A 133 -14.21 -37.92 -19.83
C SER A 133 -15.59 -37.42 -20.26
N LYS A 134 -16.29 -36.70 -19.38
CA LYS A 134 -17.58 -36.08 -19.71
C LYS A 134 -17.43 -35.03 -20.82
N MET A 135 -16.35 -34.23 -20.81
CA MET A 135 -16.08 -33.25 -21.87
C MET A 135 -15.85 -33.93 -23.23
N LEU A 136 -15.14 -35.06 -23.26
CA LEU A 136 -14.95 -35.85 -24.47
C LEU A 136 -16.27 -36.48 -24.97
N GLN A 137 -17.11 -36.98 -24.07
CA GLN A 137 -18.41 -37.59 -24.42
C GLN A 137 -19.37 -36.59 -25.08
N ILE A 138 -19.37 -35.34 -24.63
CA ILE A 138 -20.19 -34.28 -25.24
C ILE A 138 -19.50 -33.60 -26.43
N ASN A 139 -18.31 -34.10 -26.84
CA ASN A 139 -17.48 -33.52 -27.88
C ASN A 139 -17.24 -32.02 -27.66
N LYS A 140 -16.91 -31.65 -26.42
CA LYS A 140 -16.67 -30.26 -26.04
C LYS A 140 -15.54 -29.68 -26.88
N LYS A 141 -15.80 -28.55 -27.55
CA LYS A 141 -14.80 -27.78 -28.27
C LYS A 141 -14.56 -26.44 -27.60
N GLU A 142 -13.30 -26.10 -27.42
CA GLU A 142 -12.84 -24.79 -26.94
C GLU A 142 -12.35 -23.98 -28.13
N ASP A 143 -13.22 -23.12 -28.67
CA ASP A 143 -12.90 -22.29 -29.84
C ASP A 143 -11.84 -21.24 -29.54
N ILE A 144 -11.80 -20.79 -28.28
CA ILE A 144 -10.80 -19.90 -27.72
C ILE A 144 -10.16 -20.62 -26.55
N ARG A 145 -8.84 -20.84 -26.61
CA ARG A 145 -8.07 -21.51 -25.56
C ARG A 145 -7.13 -20.51 -24.92
N LEU A 146 -7.25 -20.33 -23.61
CA LEU A 146 -6.50 -19.37 -22.82
C LEU A 146 -5.76 -20.08 -21.69
N ALA A 147 -4.49 -19.76 -21.52
CA ALA A 147 -3.70 -20.25 -20.41
C ALA A 147 -2.71 -19.20 -19.89
N ILE A 148 -2.49 -19.23 -18.57
CA ILE A 148 -1.41 -18.51 -17.89
C ILE A 148 -0.56 -19.58 -17.22
N MET A 149 0.64 -19.77 -17.74
CA MET A 149 1.53 -20.88 -17.39
C MET A 149 2.80 -20.35 -16.73
N ARG A 150 3.43 -21.19 -15.90
CA ARG A 150 4.75 -20.92 -15.32
C ARG A 150 5.63 -22.15 -15.46
N SER A 151 6.84 -21.98 -15.97
CA SER A 151 7.85 -23.04 -15.99
C SER A 151 8.97 -22.67 -15.04
N ASP A 152 9.27 -23.58 -14.12
CA ASP A 152 10.25 -23.37 -13.06
C ASP A 152 11.55 -24.09 -13.39
N TYR A 153 12.68 -23.39 -13.28
CA TYR A 153 14.00 -23.89 -13.69
C TYR A 153 15.07 -23.72 -12.61
N MET A 154 16.05 -24.62 -12.62
CA MET A 154 17.30 -24.52 -11.87
C MET A 154 18.49 -24.75 -12.82
N VAL A 155 19.63 -24.13 -12.51
CA VAL A 155 20.89 -24.45 -13.20
C VAL A 155 21.58 -25.55 -12.41
N ASP A 156 21.79 -26.71 -13.03
CA ASP A 156 22.50 -27.82 -12.40
C ASP A 156 24.01 -27.54 -12.36
N GLU A 157 24.62 -27.62 -11.18
CA GLU A 157 26.02 -27.25 -10.98
C GLU A 157 26.98 -28.24 -11.65
N LYS A 158 26.59 -29.51 -11.75
CA LYS A 158 27.44 -30.57 -12.31
C LYS A 158 27.48 -30.51 -13.83
N THR A 159 26.33 -30.33 -14.46
CA THR A 159 26.17 -30.33 -15.93
C THR A 159 26.17 -28.92 -16.53
N LYS A 160 26.09 -27.88 -15.70
CA LYS A 160 25.96 -26.46 -16.10
C LYS A 160 24.75 -26.20 -17.01
N SER A 161 23.77 -27.10 -16.98
CA SER A 161 22.58 -27.05 -17.83
C SER A 161 21.41 -26.43 -17.08
N LEU A 162 20.56 -25.68 -17.81
CA LEU A 162 19.28 -25.22 -17.29
C LEU A 162 18.28 -26.37 -17.36
N LEU A 163 17.84 -26.87 -16.21
CA LEU A 163 16.91 -27.98 -16.10
C LEU A 163 15.57 -27.49 -15.53
N GLN A 164 14.49 -27.89 -16.17
CA GLN A 164 13.11 -27.66 -15.73
C GLN A 164 12.82 -28.55 -14.52
N ILE A 165 12.28 -27.93 -13.48
CA ILE A 165 11.83 -28.57 -12.25
C ILE A 165 10.42 -29.10 -12.44
N GLU A 166 9.56 -28.24 -12.97
CA GLU A 166 8.17 -28.50 -13.26
C GLU A 166 7.57 -27.42 -14.17
N MET A 167 6.45 -27.80 -14.78
CA MET A 167 5.57 -26.90 -15.50
C MET A 167 4.22 -26.79 -14.78
N ASN A 168 3.82 -25.57 -14.47
CA ASN A 168 2.59 -25.23 -13.77
C ASN A 168 1.58 -24.62 -14.76
N THR A 169 0.43 -25.28 -14.94
CA THR A 169 -0.62 -24.87 -15.90
C THR A 169 -1.88 -24.31 -15.24
N ILE A 170 -2.07 -24.53 -13.94
CA ILE A 170 -3.21 -24.05 -13.14
C ILE A 170 -2.69 -23.25 -11.94
N SER A 171 -3.45 -22.25 -11.49
CA SER A 171 -3.16 -21.45 -10.29
C SER A 171 -1.71 -20.95 -10.23
N THR A 172 -1.25 -20.35 -11.32
CA THR A 172 0.08 -19.76 -11.47
C THR A 172 0.21 -18.49 -10.63
N SER A 173 0.39 -18.69 -9.31
CA SER A 173 0.57 -17.63 -8.32
C SER A 173 1.97 -16.99 -8.42
N PHE A 174 2.13 -15.82 -7.79
CA PHE A 174 3.35 -15.03 -7.65
C PHE A 174 3.73 -14.15 -8.85
N ALA A 175 2.85 -13.95 -9.83
CA ALA A 175 3.09 -13.00 -10.91
C ALA A 175 3.22 -11.55 -10.40
N LEU A 176 2.36 -11.14 -9.46
CA LEU A 176 2.46 -9.83 -8.80
C LEU A 176 3.67 -9.82 -7.88
N MET A 177 3.82 -10.83 -7.04
CA MET A 177 4.88 -10.87 -6.03
C MET A 177 6.27 -10.85 -6.66
N GLY A 178 6.49 -11.59 -7.76
CA GLY A 178 7.74 -11.52 -8.52
C GLY A 178 7.99 -10.14 -9.14
N THR A 179 6.94 -9.47 -9.62
CA THR A 179 7.02 -8.09 -10.14
C THR A 179 7.41 -7.11 -9.02
N LEU A 180 6.78 -7.23 -7.85
CA LEU A 180 7.08 -6.40 -6.68
C LEU A 180 8.48 -6.64 -6.12
N VAL A 181 8.93 -7.90 -5.98
CA VAL A 181 10.31 -8.21 -5.55
C VAL A 181 11.34 -7.64 -6.53
N THR A 182 11.07 -7.69 -7.84
CA THR A 182 11.91 -7.05 -8.85
C THR A 182 11.99 -5.53 -8.65
N GLY A 183 10.85 -4.89 -8.34
CA GLY A 183 10.76 -3.47 -8.00
C GLY A 183 11.55 -3.12 -6.74
N LEU A 184 11.42 -3.93 -5.69
CA LEU A 184 12.16 -3.80 -4.44
C LEU A 184 13.67 -3.84 -4.69
N HIS A 185 14.17 -4.87 -5.37
CA HIS A 185 15.59 -5.01 -5.68
C HIS A 185 16.12 -3.84 -6.50
N LYS A 186 15.36 -3.36 -7.49
CA LYS A 186 15.73 -2.15 -8.25
C LYS A 186 15.81 -0.91 -7.37
N SER A 187 14.86 -0.74 -6.45
CA SER A 187 14.85 0.38 -5.49
C SER A 187 16.08 0.33 -4.58
N LEU A 188 16.34 -0.82 -3.95
CA LEU A 188 17.47 -1.00 -3.04
C LEU A 188 18.81 -0.82 -3.75
N ILE A 189 18.99 -1.38 -4.94
CA ILE A 189 20.23 -1.21 -5.70
C ILE A 189 20.36 0.21 -6.25
N SER A 190 19.27 0.91 -6.58
CA SER A 190 19.36 2.33 -6.94
C SER A 190 19.86 3.19 -5.78
N GLN A 191 19.53 2.83 -4.54
CA GLN A 191 19.91 3.58 -3.34
C GLN A 191 21.29 3.17 -2.79
N TYR A 192 21.58 1.87 -2.76
CA TYR A 192 22.75 1.28 -2.11
C TYR A 192 23.76 0.67 -3.09
N GLY A 193 23.45 0.59 -4.38
CA GLY A 193 24.24 -0.15 -5.38
C GLY A 193 25.67 0.34 -5.54
N ASN A 194 25.93 1.65 -5.40
CA ASN A 194 27.29 2.19 -5.43
C ASN A 194 28.15 1.67 -4.26
N ILE A 195 27.55 1.50 -3.08
CA ILE A 195 28.22 0.97 -1.88
C ILE A 195 28.40 -0.54 -2.01
N LEU A 196 27.41 -1.22 -2.59
CA LEU A 196 27.37 -2.68 -2.74
C LEU A 196 28.09 -3.21 -3.99
N GLY A 197 28.52 -2.34 -4.91
CA GLY A 197 29.08 -2.75 -6.20
C GLY A 197 28.06 -3.40 -7.15
N LEU A 198 26.78 -3.02 -7.04
CA LEU A 198 25.66 -3.59 -7.81
C LEU A 198 25.08 -2.58 -8.80
N ASP A 199 24.80 -3.04 -10.03
CA ASP A 199 24.19 -2.23 -11.09
C ASP A 199 22.69 -2.58 -11.23
N PRO A 200 21.76 -1.62 -11.03
CA PRO A 200 20.33 -1.89 -11.13
C PRO A 200 19.88 -2.26 -12.56
N ASN A 201 20.65 -1.92 -13.59
CA ASN A 201 20.35 -2.28 -14.99
C ASN A 201 20.53 -3.77 -15.28
N ARG A 202 21.20 -4.51 -14.40
CA ARG A 202 21.34 -5.97 -14.51
C ARG A 202 20.11 -6.74 -14.05
N ILE A 203 19.16 -6.08 -13.39
CA ILE A 203 17.88 -6.70 -13.01
C ILE A 203 16.90 -6.60 -14.20
N PRO A 204 16.46 -7.73 -14.79
CA PRO A 204 15.51 -7.71 -15.89
C PRO A 204 14.19 -7.04 -15.48
N ALA A 205 13.47 -6.46 -16.44
CA ALA A 205 12.11 -6.02 -16.19
C ALA A 205 11.20 -7.23 -15.97
N ASN A 206 10.25 -7.11 -15.05
CA ASN A 206 9.23 -8.11 -14.80
C ASN A 206 7.86 -7.46 -14.97
N ASN A 207 7.09 -7.94 -15.93
CA ASN A 207 5.74 -7.48 -16.26
C ASN A 207 4.75 -8.66 -16.28
N ALA A 208 5.04 -9.74 -15.54
CA ALA A 208 4.24 -10.96 -15.56
C ALA A 208 2.78 -10.71 -15.19
N VAL A 209 2.52 -9.85 -14.18
CA VAL A 209 1.16 -9.52 -13.75
C VAL A 209 0.39 -8.70 -14.78
N ASP A 210 1.06 -7.77 -15.47
CA ASP A 210 0.45 -7.00 -16.56
C ASP A 210 0.08 -7.90 -17.73
N GLN A 211 0.98 -8.82 -18.11
CA GLN A 211 0.72 -9.78 -19.19
C GLN A 211 -0.42 -10.75 -18.83
N ALA A 212 -0.47 -11.24 -17.58
CA ALA A 212 -1.56 -12.07 -17.09
C ALA A 212 -2.91 -11.34 -17.20
N ALA A 213 -2.96 -10.08 -16.77
CA ALA A 213 -4.14 -9.23 -16.90
C ALA A 213 -4.51 -9.02 -18.38
N GLU A 214 -3.55 -8.70 -19.25
CA GLU A 214 -3.80 -8.52 -20.68
C GLU A 214 -4.36 -9.78 -21.36
N ALA A 215 -3.85 -10.96 -21.01
CA ALA A 215 -4.33 -12.23 -21.54
C ALA A 215 -5.80 -12.49 -21.16
N LEU A 216 -6.17 -12.22 -19.90
CA LEU A 216 -7.56 -12.31 -19.43
C LEU A 216 -8.47 -11.31 -20.15
N ALA A 217 -8.02 -10.06 -20.33
CA ALA A 217 -8.76 -9.04 -21.05
C ALA A 217 -8.99 -9.40 -22.53
N LYS A 218 -7.98 -9.96 -23.19
CA LYS A 218 -8.11 -10.47 -24.56
C LYS A 218 -9.10 -11.63 -24.63
N GLY A 219 -9.02 -12.60 -23.72
CA GLY A 219 -10.00 -13.67 -23.63
C GLY A 219 -11.44 -13.13 -23.51
N TRP A 220 -11.66 -12.15 -22.63
CA TRP A 220 -12.95 -11.47 -22.50
C TRP A 220 -13.39 -10.77 -23.79
N SER A 221 -12.48 -10.04 -24.46
CA SER A 221 -12.77 -9.32 -25.71
C SER A 221 -13.18 -10.28 -26.82
N GLU A 222 -12.49 -11.41 -26.95
CA GLU A 222 -12.74 -12.42 -27.96
C GLU A 222 -14.02 -13.24 -27.70
N TYR A 223 -14.43 -13.38 -26.44
CA TYR A 223 -15.75 -13.92 -26.09
C TYR A 223 -16.89 -13.06 -26.66
N ASN A 224 -16.63 -11.78 -26.95
CA ASN A 224 -17.52 -10.88 -27.67
C ASN A 224 -18.90 -10.68 -27.02
N ASN A 225 -18.93 -10.63 -25.68
CA ASN A 225 -20.11 -10.22 -24.91
C ASN A 225 -19.70 -9.13 -23.91
N PRO A 226 -20.03 -7.85 -24.18
CA PRO A 226 -19.61 -6.74 -23.32
C PRO A 226 -20.28 -6.75 -21.94
N ARG A 227 -21.34 -7.53 -21.76
CA ARG A 227 -21.99 -7.73 -20.45
C ARG A 227 -21.38 -8.88 -19.67
N ALA A 228 -20.60 -9.75 -20.28
CA ALA A 228 -20.04 -10.90 -19.58
C ALA A 228 -18.92 -10.47 -18.61
N ALA A 229 -18.80 -11.17 -17.49
CA ALA A 229 -17.79 -10.92 -16.47
C ALA A 229 -16.66 -11.94 -16.54
N ILE A 230 -15.50 -11.56 -16.00
CA ILE A 230 -14.44 -12.52 -15.66
C ILE A 230 -14.73 -13.05 -14.25
N LEU A 231 -14.91 -14.37 -14.14
CA LEU A 231 -15.08 -15.09 -12.88
C LEU A 231 -13.72 -15.57 -12.39
N VAL A 232 -13.29 -15.13 -11.21
CA VAL A 232 -12.07 -15.62 -10.56
C VAL A 232 -12.44 -16.65 -9.49
N VAL A 233 -11.97 -17.89 -9.67
CA VAL A 233 -12.20 -19.00 -8.74
C VAL A 233 -11.05 -19.02 -7.73
N VAL A 234 -11.35 -18.83 -6.45
CA VAL A 234 -10.37 -18.57 -5.38
C VAL A 234 -10.54 -19.55 -4.21
N GLN A 235 -9.52 -19.69 -3.36
CA GLN A 235 -9.61 -20.51 -2.15
C GLN A 235 -10.43 -19.78 -1.07
N VAL A 236 -11.17 -20.54 -0.26
CA VAL A 236 -11.97 -20.00 0.86
C VAL A 236 -11.08 -19.25 1.87
N GLU A 237 -9.91 -19.83 2.18
CA GLU A 237 -8.87 -19.19 2.99
C GLU A 237 -7.64 -18.95 2.12
N GLU A 238 -7.40 -17.70 1.73
CA GLU A 238 -6.28 -17.32 0.86
C GLU A 238 -5.49 -16.18 1.51
N ARG A 239 -4.24 -16.47 1.90
CA ARG A 239 -3.36 -15.47 2.52
C ARG A 239 -2.65 -14.58 1.50
N ASN A 240 -2.58 -14.99 0.24
CA ASN A 240 -2.05 -14.20 -0.87
C ASN A 240 -3.18 -13.67 -1.77
N MET A 241 -4.31 -13.25 -1.17
CA MET A 241 -5.48 -12.79 -1.93
C MET A 241 -5.22 -11.49 -2.70
N TYR A 242 -4.18 -10.73 -2.36
CA TYR A 242 -3.87 -9.44 -2.96
C TYR A 242 -3.48 -9.55 -4.44
N GLU A 243 -2.92 -10.68 -4.86
CA GLU A 243 -2.54 -10.87 -6.26
C GLU A 243 -3.75 -10.89 -7.21
N GLN A 244 -4.78 -11.66 -6.87
CA GLN A 244 -5.99 -11.71 -7.71
C GLN A 244 -6.76 -10.37 -7.67
N HIS A 245 -6.70 -9.65 -6.55
CA HIS A 245 -7.30 -8.33 -6.42
C HIS A 245 -6.56 -7.24 -7.20
N TYR A 246 -5.25 -7.32 -7.26
CA TYR A 246 -4.42 -6.43 -8.07
C TYR A 246 -4.67 -6.65 -9.56
N ILE A 247 -4.71 -7.91 -10.02
CA ILE A 247 -5.07 -8.23 -11.42
C ILE A 247 -6.44 -7.62 -11.75
N SER A 248 -7.42 -7.78 -10.86
CA SER A 248 -8.75 -7.20 -11.07
C SER A 248 -8.77 -5.69 -11.07
N ALA A 249 -7.93 -5.03 -10.27
CA ALA A 249 -7.78 -3.57 -10.31
C ALA A 249 -7.19 -3.12 -11.66
N LEU A 250 -6.08 -3.73 -12.11
CA LEU A 250 -5.46 -3.45 -13.41
C LEU A 250 -6.44 -3.60 -14.57
N LEU A 251 -7.24 -4.66 -14.52
CA LEU A 251 -8.22 -4.97 -15.54
C LEU A 251 -9.31 -3.90 -15.62
N ARG A 252 -9.86 -3.47 -14.47
CA ARG A 252 -10.87 -2.41 -14.41
C ARG A 252 -10.36 -1.04 -14.84
N ASP A 253 -9.10 -0.73 -14.52
CA ASP A 253 -8.51 0.56 -14.88
C ASP A 253 -8.30 0.69 -16.39
N LYS A 254 -7.98 -0.43 -17.07
CA LYS A 254 -7.66 -0.45 -18.50
C LYS A 254 -8.87 -0.78 -19.40
N TYR A 255 -9.89 -1.46 -18.88
CA TYR A 255 -10.98 -2.00 -19.70
C TYR A 255 -12.36 -1.81 -19.05
N PRO A 256 -13.44 -1.64 -19.85
CA PRO A 256 -14.77 -1.30 -19.34
C PRO A 256 -15.58 -2.49 -18.78
N PHE A 257 -14.95 -3.57 -18.31
CA PHE A 257 -15.66 -4.82 -17.97
C PHE A 257 -15.92 -5.05 -16.47
N LEU A 258 -16.88 -5.94 -16.19
CA LEU A 258 -17.28 -6.39 -14.85
C LEU A 258 -16.42 -7.59 -14.42
N ILE A 259 -15.99 -7.63 -13.16
CA ILE A 259 -15.24 -8.75 -12.57
C ILE A 259 -16.01 -9.23 -11.35
N THR A 260 -16.18 -10.54 -11.22
CA THR A 260 -16.83 -11.18 -10.07
C THR A 260 -15.93 -12.25 -9.44
N TYR A 261 -16.02 -12.40 -8.13
CA TYR A 261 -15.33 -13.43 -7.35
C TYR A 261 -16.39 -14.31 -6.72
N ASN A 262 -16.27 -15.63 -6.82
CA ASN A 262 -17.26 -16.50 -6.22
C ASN A 262 -16.64 -17.76 -5.61
N TYR A 263 -17.21 -18.15 -4.47
CA TYR A 263 -16.86 -19.32 -3.68
C TYR A 263 -17.93 -20.43 -3.81
N GLU A 264 -19.12 -20.10 -4.33
CA GLU A 264 -20.31 -20.96 -4.32
C GLU A 264 -20.96 -21.08 -5.72
N VAL A 265 -20.14 -21.31 -6.74
CA VAL A 265 -20.61 -21.41 -8.14
C VAL A 265 -21.66 -22.54 -8.32
N ASP A 266 -21.65 -23.60 -7.50
CA ASP A 266 -22.64 -24.69 -7.58
C ASP A 266 -24.07 -24.24 -7.22
N GLN A 267 -24.20 -23.28 -6.31
CA GLN A 267 -25.51 -22.82 -5.81
C GLN A 267 -26.09 -21.68 -6.65
N GLN A 268 -25.23 -20.87 -7.24
CA GLN A 268 -25.58 -19.62 -7.93
C GLN A 268 -25.37 -19.68 -9.45
N GLY A 269 -24.77 -20.76 -9.95
CA GLY A 269 -24.41 -20.94 -11.35
C GLY A 269 -25.45 -21.72 -12.14
N GLU A 270 -25.68 -21.30 -13.38
CA GLU A 270 -26.46 -22.04 -14.36
C GLU A 270 -25.87 -21.89 -15.77
N ILE A 271 -26.18 -22.85 -16.64
CA ILE A 271 -25.89 -22.76 -18.07
C ILE A 271 -27.17 -22.37 -18.79
N LEU A 272 -27.17 -21.20 -19.42
CA LEU A 272 -28.30 -20.70 -20.21
C LEU A 272 -28.50 -21.54 -21.48
N PRO A 273 -29.67 -21.46 -22.15
CA PRO A 273 -29.96 -22.27 -23.34
C PRO A 273 -28.97 -22.11 -24.51
N ASP A 274 -28.26 -20.99 -24.56
CA ASP A 274 -27.22 -20.71 -25.56
C ASP A 274 -25.82 -21.25 -25.16
N GLY A 275 -25.71 -21.90 -24.00
CA GLY A 275 -24.47 -22.43 -23.44
C GLY A 275 -23.72 -21.47 -22.52
N THR A 276 -24.17 -20.21 -22.39
CA THR A 276 -23.53 -19.19 -21.56
C THR A 276 -23.58 -19.58 -20.09
N LEU A 277 -22.44 -19.50 -19.39
CA LEU A 277 -22.40 -19.57 -17.93
C LEU A 277 -22.98 -18.28 -17.36
N SER A 278 -23.96 -18.39 -16.49
CA SER A 278 -24.47 -17.30 -15.66
C SER A 278 -24.19 -17.63 -14.20
N VAL A 279 -23.63 -16.69 -13.44
CA VAL A 279 -23.42 -16.83 -12.00
C VAL A 279 -24.05 -15.62 -11.33
N ASP A 280 -25.01 -15.86 -10.43
CA ASP A 280 -25.80 -14.80 -9.78
C ASP A 280 -26.47 -13.84 -10.80
N GLY A 281 -27.00 -14.41 -11.88
CA GLY A 281 -27.63 -13.67 -12.99
C GLY A 281 -26.65 -12.90 -13.90
N GLN A 282 -25.35 -12.97 -13.63
CA GLN A 282 -24.31 -12.31 -14.43
C GLN A 282 -23.69 -13.30 -15.43
N PRO A 283 -23.75 -13.03 -16.76
CA PRO A 283 -23.07 -13.88 -17.74
C PRO A 283 -21.56 -13.84 -17.53
N VAL A 284 -20.86 -14.95 -17.78
CA VAL A 284 -19.42 -15.12 -17.58
C VAL A 284 -18.73 -15.44 -18.90
N SER A 285 -17.66 -14.71 -19.22
CA SER A 285 -16.86 -14.89 -20.43
C SER A 285 -15.60 -15.72 -20.20
N VAL A 286 -14.96 -15.53 -19.04
CA VAL A 286 -13.70 -16.17 -18.69
C VAL A 286 -13.80 -16.70 -17.26
N VAL A 287 -13.41 -17.95 -17.05
CA VAL A 287 -13.23 -18.56 -15.73
C VAL A 287 -11.72 -18.67 -15.47
N TYR A 288 -11.21 -17.86 -14.54
CA TYR A 288 -9.80 -17.86 -14.15
C TYR A 288 -9.61 -18.64 -12.85
N PHE A 289 -8.91 -19.78 -12.92
CA PHE A 289 -8.67 -20.65 -11.78
C PHE A 289 -7.42 -20.23 -10.99
N ARG A 290 -7.66 -19.64 -9.81
CA ARG A 290 -6.68 -19.40 -8.73
C ARG A 290 -6.75 -20.45 -7.62
N ALA A 291 -7.64 -21.43 -7.78
CA ALA A 291 -7.86 -22.56 -6.90
C ALA A 291 -8.27 -23.78 -7.75
N GLY A 292 -8.49 -24.92 -7.11
CA GLY A 292 -8.94 -26.15 -7.76
C GLY A 292 -7.79 -27.05 -8.21
N TYR A 293 -6.62 -26.91 -7.61
CA TYR A 293 -5.38 -27.63 -7.93
C TYR A 293 -4.92 -28.58 -6.81
N THR A 294 -5.63 -28.59 -5.68
CA THR A 294 -5.40 -29.50 -4.55
C THR A 294 -6.73 -30.11 -4.06
N PRO A 295 -6.72 -31.33 -3.49
CA PRO A 295 -7.93 -31.92 -2.88
C PRO A 295 -8.62 -31.00 -1.87
N LYS A 296 -7.87 -30.12 -1.17
CA LYS A 296 -8.43 -29.18 -0.19
C LYS A 296 -9.37 -28.13 -0.80
N ASP A 297 -9.24 -27.87 -2.10
CA ASP A 297 -10.14 -26.96 -2.82
C ASP A 297 -11.47 -27.62 -3.18
N TYR A 298 -11.60 -28.94 -2.96
CA TYR A 298 -12.81 -29.72 -3.19
C TYR A 298 -13.25 -30.46 -1.91
N PRO A 299 -13.64 -29.72 -0.84
CA PRO A 299 -14.04 -30.32 0.42
C PRO A 299 -15.33 -31.14 0.32
N SER A 300 -16.14 -30.95 -0.73
CA SER A 300 -17.40 -31.68 -0.93
C SER A 300 -17.72 -31.92 -2.43
N GLU A 301 -18.82 -32.62 -2.69
CA GLU A 301 -19.35 -32.80 -4.06
C GLU A 301 -19.78 -31.49 -4.73
N SER A 302 -20.11 -30.46 -3.94
CA SER A 302 -20.53 -29.15 -4.45
C SER A 302 -19.44 -28.54 -5.35
N GLU A 303 -18.19 -28.53 -4.89
CA GLU A 303 -17.09 -27.92 -5.63
C GLU A 303 -16.77 -28.71 -6.91
N TRP A 304 -16.93 -30.04 -6.88
CA TRP A 304 -16.79 -30.87 -8.07
C TRP A 304 -17.88 -30.62 -9.11
N ARG A 305 -19.13 -30.39 -8.66
CA ARG A 305 -20.24 -30.01 -9.54
C ARG A 305 -20.04 -28.63 -10.12
N ALA A 306 -19.60 -27.65 -9.32
CA ALA A 306 -19.21 -26.33 -9.79
C ALA A 306 -18.13 -26.42 -10.88
N ARG A 307 -17.06 -27.20 -10.65
CA ARG A 307 -16.02 -27.41 -11.66
C ARG A 307 -16.59 -28.01 -12.94
N LEU A 308 -17.43 -29.04 -12.84
CA LEU A 308 -18.07 -29.65 -14.00
C LEU A 308 -18.96 -28.66 -14.77
N LEU A 309 -19.78 -27.88 -14.06
CA LEU A 309 -20.66 -26.85 -14.63
C LEU A 309 -19.85 -25.81 -15.43
N MET A 310 -18.76 -25.31 -14.84
CA MET A 310 -17.88 -24.34 -15.50
C MET A 310 -17.27 -24.91 -16.79
N GLU A 311 -16.76 -26.16 -16.77
CA GLU A 311 -16.18 -26.81 -17.95
C GLU A 311 -17.22 -27.08 -19.06
N GLN A 312 -18.47 -27.42 -18.68
CA GLN A 312 -19.56 -27.63 -19.64
C GLN A 312 -19.95 -26.36 -20.39
N SER A 313 -19.88 -25.20 -19.73
CA SER A 313 -20.29 -23.91 -20.28
C SER A 313 -19.42 -23.39 -21.44
N SER A 314 -19.93 -22.41 -22.20
CA SER A 314 -19.19 -21.73 -23.27
C SER A 314 -18.11 -20.77 -22.77
N ALA A 315 -18.06 -20.44 -21.47
CA ALA A 315 -17.04 -19.55 -20.93
C ALA A 315 -15.63 -20.07 -21.24
N ILE A 316 -14.67 -19.18 -21.45
CA ILE A 316 -13.27 -19.53 -21.71
C ILE A 316 -12.62 -19.93 -20.39
N LYS A 317 -12.05 -21.13 -20.29
CA LYS A 317 -11.38 -21.58 -19.06
C LYS A 317 -9.89 -21.24 -19.12
N CYS A 318 -9.36 -20.68 -18.03
CA CYS A 318 -7.95 -20.39 -17.83
C CYS A 318 -7.44 -21.05 -16.53
N PRO A 319 -6.94 -22.31 -16.61
CA PRO A 319 -6.97 -23.23 -17.75
C PRO A 319 -8.25 -24.07 -17.83
N SER A 320 -8.49 -24.71 -18.99
CA SER A 320 -9.46 -25.81 -19.13
C SER A 320 -9.00 -27.08 -18.42
N ILE A 321 -9.91 -28.05 -18.25
CA ILE A 321 -9.57 -29.35 -17.66
C ILE A 321 -8.44 -30.07 -18.40
N SER A 322 -8.38 -29.97 -19.73
CA SER A 322 -7.32 -30.59 -20.52
C SER A 322 -5.96 -29.97 -20.21
N TYR A 323 -5.86 -28.64 -20.18
CA TYR A 323 -4.63 -27.93 -19.79
C TYR A 323 -4.20 -28.24 -18.35
N HIS A 324 -5.16 -28.37 -17.43
CA HIS A 324 -4.89 -28.79 -16.05
C HIS A 324 -4.26 -30.19 -16.03
N LEU A 325 -4.80 -31.15 -16.78
CA LEU A 325 -4.24 -32.50 -16.87
C LEU A 325 -2.83 -32.54 -17.48
N VAL A 326 -2.52 -31.68 -18.47
CA VAL A 326 -1.15 -31.57 -19.02
C VAL A 326 -0.13 -31.19 -17.94
N GLY A 327 -0.54 -30.38 -16.96
CA GLY A 327 0.31 -29.97 -15.84
C GLY A 327 0.64 -31.09 -14.85
N THR A 328 -0.06 -32.22 -14.88
CA THR A 328 0.17 -33.31 -13.92
C THR A 328 1.57 -33.90 -14.06
N LYS A 329 2.19 -34.30 -12.94
CA LYS A 329 3.57 -34.82 -12.93
C LYS A 329 3.70 -36.08 -13.79
N LYS A 330 2.67 -36.94 -13.82
CA LYS A 330 2.65 -38.14 -14.67
C LYS A 330 2.70 -37.79 -16.15
N ILE A 331 1.92 -36.81 -16.62
CA ILE A 331 2.00 -36.37 -18.02
C ILE A 331 3.38 -35.78 -18.31
N GLN A 332 3.93 -34.93 -17.44
CA GLN A 332 5.30 -34.39 -17.62
C GLN A 332 6.34 -35.52 -17.76
N GLN A 333 6.23 -36.59 -16.96
CA GLN A 333 7.09 -37.77 -17.09
C GLN A 333 6.86 -38.55 -18.39
N GLU A 334 5.61 -38.71 -18.85
CA GLU A 334 5.32 -39.38 -20.12
C GLU A 334 5.86 -38.60 -21.32
N LEU A 335 5.79 -37.26 -21.27
CA LEU A 335 6.33 -36.36 -22.30
C LEU A 335 7.85 -36.41 -22.38
N ALA A 336 8.55 -36.80 -21.31
CA ALA A 336 10.00 -36.99 -21.29
C ALA A 336 10.47 -38.28 -21.97
N LYS A 337 9.56 -39.23 -22.29
CA LYS A 337 9.94 -40.48 -22.96
C LYS A 337 10.47 -40.22 -24.38
N PRO A 338 11.44 -41.03 -24.85
CA PRO A 338 11.93 -40.94 -26.22
C PRO A 338 10.81 -41.02 -27.26
N GLY A 339 10.81 -40.11 -28.24
CA GLY A 339 9.85 -40.08 -29.35
C GLY A 339 8.49 -39.43 -29.04
N VAL A 340 8.19 -39.11 -27.79
CA VAL A 340 6.89 -38.51 -27.42
C VAL A 340 6.81 -37.03 -27.78
N LEU A 341 7.89 -36.26 -27.59
CA LEU A 341 7.92 -34.84 -28.00
C LEU A 341 7.65 -34.68 -29.50
N GLU A 342 8.24 -35.54 -30.33
CA GLU A 342 8.09 -35.53 -31.78
C GLU A 342 6.65 -35.78 -32.25
N ARG A 343 5.80 -36.40 -31.42
CA ARG A 343 4.36 -36.56 -31.71
C ARG A 343 3.63 -35.21 -31.72
N PHE A 344 4.06 -34.28 -30.88
CA PHE A 344 3.36 -33.01 -30.66
C PHE A 344 4.11 -31.81 -31.25
N VAL A 345 5.41 -31.91 -31.48
CA VAL A 345 6.25 -30.82 -31.97
C VAL A 345 6.91 -31.20 -33.29
N GLU A 346 6.49 -30.53 -34.36
CA GLU A 346 7.01 -30.80 -35.72
C GLU A 346 8.41 -30.21 -35.94
N ASN A 347 8.68 -29.04 -35.34
CA ASN A 347 9.96 -28.37 -35.50
C ASN A 347 11.04 -29.09 -34.68
N LYS A 348 11.99 -29.72 -35.37
CA LYS A 348 13.11 -30.46 -34.76
C LYS A 348 13.99 -29.60 -33.84
N ASP A 349 14.13 -28.31 -34.12
CA ASP A 349 14.85 -27.37 -33.26
C ASP A 349 14.11 -27.15 -31.94
N HIS A 350 12.78 -27.00 -32.00
CA HIS A 350 11.94 -26.87 -30.79
C HIS A 350 11.98 -28.17 -29.96
N VAL A 351 11.94 -29.34 -30.60
CA VAL A 351 12.13 -30.63 -29.91
C VAL A 351 13.47 -30.68 -29.20
N ALA A 352 14.56 -30.29 -29.87
CA ALA A 352 15.89 -30.27 -29.29
C ALA A 352 15.98 -29.30 -28.11
N LYS A 353 15.40 -28.11 -28.23
CA LYS A 353 15.34 -27.10 -27.16
C LYS A 353 14.56 -27.60 -25.94
N LEU A 354 13.34 -28.13 -26.13
CA LEU A 354 12.54 -28.71 -25.04
C LEU A 354 13.31 -29.84 -24.35
N ARG A 355 13.84 -30.78 -25.12
CA ARG A 355 14.61 -31.92 -24.58
C ARG A 355 15.84 -31.47 -23.81
N SER A 356 16.50 -30.39 -24.23
CA SER A 356 17.72 -29.89 -23.58
C SER A 356 17.50 -29.42 -22.13
N CYS A 357 16.26 -29.06 -21.77
CA CYS A 357 15.93 -28.62 -20.41
C CYS A 357 15.26 -29.69 -19.56
N PHE A 358 14.95 -30.88 -20.08
CA PHE A 358 14.31 -31.92 -19.27
C PHE A 358 15.33 -32.58 -18.35
N ALA A 359 15.06 -32.56 -17.05
CA ALA A 359 15.69 -33.49 -16.12
C ALA A 359 15.19 -34.92 -16.42
N GLY A 360 15.94 -35.93 -15.98
CA GLY A 360 15.47 -37.30 -16.06
C GLY A 360 14.16 -37.49 -15.28
N LEU A 361 13.13 -38.01 -15.94
CA LEU A 361 11.80 -38.26 -15.37
C LEU A 361 11.37 -39.67 -15.74
N TRP A 362 11.03 -40.49 -14.74
CA TRP A 362 10.76 -41.91 -14.92
C TRP A 362 9.53 -42.37 -14.15
N SER A 363 8.86 -43.37 -14.73
CA SER A 363 7.81 -44.14 -14.07
C SER A 363 8.45 -45.08 -13.03
N LEU A 364 7.73 -45.37 -11.94
CA LEU A 364 8.15 -46.39 -10.97
C LEU A 364 8.07 -47.82 -11.55
N GLU A 365 7.53 -47.99 -12.76
CA GLU A 365 7.57 -49.24 -13.52
C GLU A 365 8.97 -49.58 -14.06
N ASP A 366 9.85 -48.58 -14.17
CA ASP A 366 11.23 -48.79 -14.61
C ASP A 366 12.06 -49.40 -13.47
N SER A 367 12.07 -50.74 -13.41
CA SER A 367 12.71 -51.49 -12.34
C SER A 367 14.21 -51.16 -12.20
N ASP A 368 14.88 -50.84 -13.30
CA ASP A 368 16.30 -50.50 -13.29
C ASP A 368 16.53 -49.13 -12.65
N ILE A 369 15.68 -48.15 -12.97
CA ILE A 369 15.73 -46.83 -12.34
C ILE A 369 15.31 -46.89 -10.87
N VAL A 370 14.27 -47.65 -10.52
CA VAL A 370 13.85 -47.82 -9.12
C VAL A 370 14.97 -48.46 -8.29
N LYS A 371 15.63 -49.50 -8.83
CA LYS A 371 16.79 -50.11 -8.17
C LYS A 371 17.92 -49.09 -7.95
N LYS A 372 18.25 -48.28 -8.97
CA LYS A 372 19.25 -47.21 -8.84
C LYS A 372 18.85 -46.17 -7.78
N ALA A 373 17.57 -45.82 -7.70
CA ALA A 373 17.06 -44.89 -6.70
C ALA A 373 17.07 -45.46 -5.27
N ILE A 374 16.90 -46.77 -5.10
CA ILE A 374 17.06 -47.45 -3.80
C ILE A 374 18.54 -47.51 -3.38
N GLU A 375 19.44 -47.75 -4.35
CA GLU A 375 20.89 -47.83 -4.12
C GLU A 375 21.51 -46.44 -3.86
N ASN A 376 21.04 -45.39 -4.54
CA ASN A 376 21.57 -44.02 -4.50
C ASN A 376 20.44 -42.98 -4.34
N PRO A 377 19.69 -43.02 -3.22
CA PRO A 377 18.49 -42.20 -3.05
C PRO A 377 18.73 -40.69 -3.04
N GLU A 378 19.96 -40.25 -2.82
CA GLU A 378 20.36 -38.84 -2.86
C GLU A 378 20.36 -38.23 -4.26
N LEU A 379 20.38 -39.06 -5.31
CA LEU A 379 20.38 -38.64 -6.73
C LEU A 379 18.97 -38.48 -7.31
N PHE A 380 17.93 -38.85 -6.56
CA PHE A 380 16.56 -38.85 -7.03
C PHE A 380 15.65 -38.07 -6.09
N VAL A 381 14.51 -37.67 -6.64
CA VAL A 381 13.39 -37.07 -5.92
C VAL A 381 12.13 -37.81 -6.35
N MET A 382 11.36 -38.32 -5.39
CA MET A 382 10.08 -38.93 -5.68
C MET A 382 8.99 -37.87 -5.51
N LYS A 383 8.23 -37.62 -6.58
CA LYS A 383 7.17 -36.60 -6.61
C LYS A 383 5.79 -37.25 -6.73
N PRO A 384 4.83 -36.95 -5.83
CA PRO A 384 3.45 -37.37 -6.00
C PRO A 384 2.74 -36.53 -7.08
N GLN A 385 1.54 -36.95 -7.50
CA GLN A 385 0.67 -36.15 -8.40
C GLN A 385 0.11 -34.86 -7.76
N ARG A 386 0.37 -34.65 -6.47
CA ARG A 386 -0.10 -33.47 -5.75
C ARG A 386 0.75 -32.25 -6.10
N GLU A 387 0.10 -31.14 -6.41
CA GLU A 387 0.79 -29.87 -6.63
C GLU A 387 1.30 -29.25 -5.32
N GLY A 388 2.42 -28.52 -5.41
CA GLY A 388 3.09 -27.84 -4.30
C GLY A 388 4.30 -28.61 -3.73
N GLY A 389 5.41 -27.88 -3.53
CA GLY A 389 6.73 -28.45 -3.20
C GLY A 389 6.86 -29.15 -1.84
N GLY A 390 5.84 -29.13 -0.98
CA GLY A 390 5.87 -29.73 0.36
C GLY A 390 5.66 -31.25 0.41
N ASN A 391 5.39 -31.89 -0.74
CA ASN A 391 5.04 -33.31 -0.81
C ASN A 391 6.14 -34.19 -1.42
N ASN A 392 7.29 -33.61 -1.78
CA ASN A 392 8.39 -34.34 -2.39
C ASN A 392 9.14 -35.18 -1.35
N ILE A 393 9.56 -36.38 -1.73
CA ILE A 393 10.25 -37.34 -0.85
C ILE A 393 11.70 -37.50 -1.32
N TYR A 394 12.63 -37.49 -0.37
CA TYR A 394 14.09 -37.46 -0.62
C TYR A 394 14.83 -38.47 0.28
N GLY A 395 16.05 -38.83 -0.11
CA GLY A 395 16.98 -39.54 0.77
C GLY A 395 16.44 -40.86 1.32
N ASN A 396 16.67 -41.13 2.60
CA ASN A 396 16.24 -42.40 3.21
C ASN A 396 14.73 -42.62 3.13
N ASP A 397 13.93 -41.56 3.30
CA ASP A 397 12.46 -41.65 3.19
C ASP A 397 12.03 -42.09 1.78
N LEU A 398 12.75 -41.65 0.74
CA LEU A 398 12.52 -42.09 -0.64
C LEU A 398 12.80 -43.59 -0.76
N LYS A 399 13.93 -44.05 -0.24
CA LYS A 399 14.31 -45.47 -0.26
C LYS A 399 13.28 -46.34 0.46
N GLU A 400 12.90 -45.95 1.68
CA GLU A 400 11.90 -46.68 2.47
C GLU A 400 10.55 -46.72 1.77
N SER A 401 10.14 -45.60 1.17
CA SER A 401 8.88 -45.54 0.41
C SER A 401 8.90 -46.45 -0.81
N LEU A 402 10.01 -46.48 -1.58
CA LEU A 402 10.14 -47.35 -2.74
C LEU A 402 10.13 -48.83 -2.35
N LEU A 403 10.84 -49.22 -1.28
CA LEU A 403 10.83 -50.60 -0.78
C LEU A 403 9.43 -51.02 -0.34
N LYS A 404 8.71 -50.15 0.38
CA LYS A 404 7.35 -50.40 0.81
C LYS A 404 6.38 -50.58 -0.37
N LEU A 405 6.51 -49.75 -1.41
CA LEU A 405 5.71 -49.86 -2.64
C LEU A 405 6.02 -51.15 -3.42
N GLN A 406 7.28 -51.63 -3.38
CA GLN A 406 7.65 -52.92 -3.97
C GLN A 406 7.06 -54.11 -3.20
N GLU A 407 6.95 -54.02 -1.87
CA GLU A 407 6.40 -55.07 -1.01
C GLU A 407 4.86 -55.14 -1.06
N SER A 408 4.17 -54.01 -1.21
CA SER A 408 2.71 -53.95 -1.20
C SER A 408 2.07 -54.53 -2.45
N GLY A 409 2.78 -54.55 -3.59
CA GLY A 409 2.23 -54.95 -4.90
C GLY A 409 1.01 -54.13 -5.33
N SER A 410 0.80 -52.95 -4.71
CA SER A 410 -0.35 -52.09 -4.92
C SER A 410 -0.15 -51.21 -6.16
N GLU A 411 -1.25 -50.79 -6.81
CA GLU A 411 -1.21 -49.77 -7.89
C GLU A 411 -0.85 -48.36 -7.38
N GLU A 412 -0.51 -48.22 -6.09
CA GLU A 412 -0.15 -46.94 -5.45
C GLU A 412 1.13 -46.33 -6.04
N ASP A 413 1.98 -47.15 -6.68
CA ASP A 413 3.16 -46.69 -7.43
C ASP A 413 2.80 -45.67 -8.52
N ALA A 414 1.61 -45.80 -9.12
CA ALA A 414 1.13 -44.92 -10.19
C ALA A 414 0.76 -43.50 -9.71
N ALA A 415 0.72 -43.26 -8.40
CA ALA A 415 0.55 -41.92 -7.83
C ALA A 415 1.85 -41.10 -7.78
N TYR A 416 3.00 -41.72 -8.09
CA TYR A 416 4.31 -41.10 -7.99
C TYR A 416 5.09 -41.15 -9.32
N ILE A 417 6.07 -40.26 -9.43
CA ILE A 417 7.13 -40.33 -10.43
C ILE A 417 8.50 -40.22 -9.75
N LEU A 418 9.53 -40.73 -10.40
CA LEU A 418 10.91 -40.47 -10.03
C LEU A 418 11.49 -39.39 -10.94
N MET A 419 12.11 -38.38 -10.33
CA MET A 419 12.82 -37.32 -11.03
C MET A 419 14.29 -37.36 -10.61
N GLN A 420 15.19 -37.10 -11.57
CA GLN A 420 16.59 -36.82 -11.29
C GLN A 420 16.68 -35.58 -10.40
N ARG A 421 17.41 -35.70 -9.29
CA ARG A 421 17.68 -34.55 -8.44
C ARG A 421 18.61 -33.58 -9.18
N ILE A 422 18.17 -32.33 -9.27
CA ILE A 422 18.98 -31.22 -9.76
C ILE A 422 19.85 -30.74 -8.59
N PHE A 423 21.15 -30.52 -8.84
CA PHE A 423 22.10 -30.05 -7.83
C PHE A 423 22.50 -28.60 -8.13
N PRO A 424 21.67 -27.61 -7.81
CA PRO A 424 22.03 -26.22 -8.06
C PRO A 424 23.18 -25.75 -7.17
N ALA A 425 23.95 -24.78 -7.68
CA ALA A 425 24.96 -24.10 -6.87
C ALA A 425 24.27 -23.37 -5.71
N THR A 426 24.87 -23.45 -4.53
CA THR A 426 24.46 -22.62 -3.41
C THR A 426 25.25 -21.32 -3.41
N PHE A 427 24.63 -20.24 -2.94
CA PHE A 427 25.30 -18.96 -2.74
C PHE A 427 24.80 -18.33 -1.42
N PRO A 428 25.64 -17.53 -0.74
CA PRO A 428 25.20 -16.83 0.45
C PRO A 428 24.11 -15.80 0.11
N ALA A 429 23.09 -15.69 0.93
CA ALA A 429 22.04 -14.68 0.78
C ALA A 429 21.52 -14.21 2.14
N ILE A 430 20.99 -12.98 2.16
CA ILE A 430 20.29 -12.44 3.32
C ILE A 430 18.79 -12.67 3.11
N LEU A 431 18.20 -13.46 3.99
CA LEU A 431 16.79 -13.82 3.98
C LEU A 431 16.04 -12.94 4.98
N VAL A 432 14.97 -12.29 4.53
CA VAL A 432 14.11 -11.44 5.37
C VAL A 432 12.79 -12.16 5.60
N ARG A 433 12.45 -12.40 6.87
CA ARG A 433 11.26 -13.15 7.30
C ARG A 433 10.76 -12.61 8.64
N ASP A 434 9.46 -12.32 8.72
CA ASP A 434 8.82 -11.84 9.96
C ASP A 434 9.57 -10.66 10.61
N GLY A 435 9.98 -9.69 9.79
CA GLY A 435 10.72 -8.49 10.20
C GLY A 435 12.15 -8.75 10.70
N ASN A 436 12.61 -9.99 10.65
CA ASN A 436 13.98 -10.39 11.01
C ASN A 436 14.77 -10.74 9.74
N TRP A 437 16.10 -10.76 9.87
CA TRP A 437 16.97 -11.20 8.80
C TRP A 437 17.99 -12.22 9.29
N SER A 438 18.41 -13.12 8.39
CA SER A 438 19.45 -14.11 8.63
C SER A 438 20.28 -14.32 7.36
N THR A 439 21.56 -14.64 7.52
CA THR A 439 22.40 -15.10 6.41
C THR A 439 22.36 -16.61 6.31
N ASP A 440 22.13 -17.14 5.11
CA ASP A 440 22.18 -18.58 4.86
C ASP A 440 22.67 -18.85 3.43
N HIS A 441 23.04 -20.10 3.13
CA HIS A 441 23.28 -20.55 1.77
C HIS A 441 21.96 -20.97 1.13
N VAL A 442 21.64 -20.36 0.01
CA VAL A 442 20.38 -20.58 -0.71
C VAL A 442 20.63 -21.10 -2.12
N ILE A 443 19.58 -21.65 -2.72
CA ILE A 443 19.54 -22.05 -4.12
C ILE A 443 18.52 -21.17 -4.85
N SER A 444 18.77 -20.87 -6.12
CA SER A 444 17.85 -20.09 -6.94
C SER A 444 17.01 -20.97 -7.84
N GLU A 445 15.72 -20.67 -7.85
CA GLU A 445 14.74 -21.17 -8.81
C GLU A 445 14.21 -20.00 -9.63
N ALA A 446 14.21 -20.15 -10.95
CA ALA A 446 13.70 -19.14 -11.87
C ALA A 446 12.35 -19.61 -12.44
N GLY A 447 11.27 -18.96 -12.02
CA GLY A 447 9.94 -19.16 -12.58
C GLY A 447 9.67 -18.22 -13.76
N ILE A 448 9.54 -18.76 -14.96
CA ILE A 448 9.22 -18.00 -16.17
C ILE A 448 7.72 -18.10 -16.44
N PHE A 449 7.03 -16.98 -16.26
CA PHE A 449 5.62 -16.84 -16.60
C PHE A 449 5.44 -16.64 -18.10
N SER A 450 4.34 -17.17 -18.61
CA SER A 450 3.93 -16.96 -19.99
C SER A 450 2.42 -17.04 -20.12
N THR A 451 1.90 -16.40 -21.16
CA THR A 451 0.47 -16.40 -21.47
C THR A 451 0.26 -16.93 -22.87
N TYR A 452 -0.88 -17.58 -23.09
CA TYR A 452 -1.21 -18.20 -24.36
C TYR A 452 -2.68 -18.00 -24.68
N LEU A 453 -2.97 -17.55 -25.90
CA LEU A 453 -4.32 -17.41 -26.44
C LEU A 453 -4.33 -17.97 -27.87
N SER A 454 -5.21 -18.93 -28.14
CA SER A 454 -5.30 -19.62 -29.42
C SER A 454 -6.74 -19.79 -29.89
N PHE A 455 -6.94 -19.84 -31.21
CA PHE A 455 -8.23 -19.86 -31.87
C PHE A 455 -8.36 -21.06 -32.81
N SER A 456 -9.55 -21.67 -32.87
CA SER A 456 -9.82 -22.80 -33.77
C SER A 456 -9.76 -22.47 -35.28
N TYR A 457 -9.74 -21.18 -35.68
CA TYR A 457 -9.71 -20.75 -37.09
C TYR A 457 -8.30 -20.47 -37.67
N GLY A 458 -7.23 -20.93 -37.03
CA GLY A 458 -5.90 -21.02 -37.67
C GLY A 458 -5.02 -19.76 -37.63
N MET A 459 -5.38 -18.73 -36.87
CA MET A 459 -4.43 -17.68 -36.48
C MET A 459 -3.93 -17.95 -35.07
N VAL A 460 -2.71 -18.48 -34.94
CA VAL A 460 -1.98 -18.46 -33.66
C VAL A 460 -1.37 -17.06 -33.55
N SER A 461 -1.83 -16.23 -32.62
CA SER A 461 -1.07 -15.04 -32.24
C SER A 461 0.00 -15.47 -31.22
N ASP A 462 1.14 -15.94 -31.72
CA ASP A 462 2.34 -16.04 -30.90
C ASP A 462 2.78 -14.62 -30.57
N TYR A 463 2.40 -14.11 -29.40
CA TYR A 463 2.92 -12.83 -28.92
C TYR A 463 4.36 -13.03 -28.41
N GLN A 464 5.29 -13.20 -29.34
CA GLN A 464 6.65 -12.67 -29.16
C GLN A 464 6.61 -11.21 -29.63
N MET A 465 6.48 -10.27 -28.70
CA MET A 465 6.73 -8.88 -29.06
C MET A 465 8.15 -8.49 -28.67
N TYR A 466 8.97 -8.37 -29.72
CA TYR A 466 10.25 -7.69 -29.81
C TYR A 466 10.44 -6.63 -28.73
N LEU A 467 11.65 -6.64 -28.15
CA LEU A 467 12.33 -5.49 -27.56
C LEU A 467 12.11 -4.24 -28.41
N TYR A 468 11.01 -3.51 -28.18
CA TYR A 468 10.92 -2.14 -28.63
C TYR A 468 11.85 -1.34 -27.73
N LYS A 469 12.96 -0.93 -28.34
CA LYS A 469 13.86 0.14 -27.95
C LYS A 469 13.02 1.39 -27.57
N PHE A 470 12.56 1.47 -26.34
CA PHE A 470 12.53 2.74 -25.62
C PHE A 470 13.72 2.71 -24.67
N GLY A 471 14.85 3.17 -25.20
CA GLY A 471 15.93 3.64 -24.35
C GLY A 471 15.42 4.83 -23.55
N LEU A 472 15.80 4.86 -22.27
CA LEU A 472 15.87 6.02 -21.41
C LEU A 472 14.55 6.81 -21.25
N ASN A 473 13.77 6.43 -20.24
CA ASN A 473 13.46 7.34 -19.14
C ASN A 473 13.00 6.54 -17.90
N THR A 474 13.88 6.56 -16.91
CA THR A 474 13.71 6.48 -15.45
C THR A 474 12.30 6.45 -14.84
N MET A 475 12.17 5.65 -13.77
CA MET A 475 11.30 5.85 -12.60
C MET A 475 10.16 6.88 -12.76
N LYS A 476 9.00 6.44 -13.29
CA LYS A 476 7.73 7.16 -13.12
C LYS A 476 6.55 6.18 -13.09
N CYS A 477 6.50 5.35 -12.06
CA CYS A 477 5.24 4.75 -11.57
C CYS A 477 5.05 5.18 -10.12
N TRP A 478 4.83 6.48 -9.94
CA TRP A 478 4.20 7.13 -8.78
C TRP A 478 3.97 8.61 -9.17
N CYS A 479 3.16 8.82 -10.22
CA CYS A 479 2.67 10.12 -10.68
C CYS A 479 1.61 10.00 -11.79
N ILE A 480 0.80 8.94 -11.80
CA ILE A 480 -0.41 8.89 -12.66
C ILE A 480 -1.56 9.54 -11.87
N TRP A 481 -1.46 10.84 -11.62
CA TRP A 481 -2.61 11.72 -11.34
C TRP A 481 -2.31 13.24 -11.48
N CYS A 482 -1.14 13.63 -12.01
CA CYS A 482 -0.79 15.04 -12.20
C CYS A 482 -0.26 15.39 -13.61
N SER A 483 -0.71 14.72 -14.68
CA SER A 483 -0.26 15.06 -16.05
C SER A 483 -1.30 14.98 -17.17
N ASN A 484 -2.57 14.67 -16.91
CA ASN A 484 -3.61 14.58 -17.95
C ASN A 484 -4.53 15.82 -18.05
N LEU A 485 -3.97 17.04 -17.94
CA LEU A 485 -4.72 18.29 -18.09
C LEU A 485 -4.29 19.17 -19.29
N LYS A 486 -3.50 18.67 -20.24
CA LYS A 486 -3.12 19.45 -21.44
C LYS A 486 -3.21 18.74 -22.81
N GLN A 487 -3.93 17.61 -22.91
CA GLN A 487 -4.12 16.94 -24.20
C GLN A 487 -5.56 16.45 -24.45
N TYR A 488 -6.55 17.28 -24.09
CA TYR A 488 -7.95 17.14 -24.52
C TYR A 488 -8.52 18.47 -25.04
N SER A 489 -7.82 19.12 -25.98
CA SER A 489 -8.33 20.33 -26.67
C SER A 489 -8.37 20.23 -28.20
N THR A 490 -8.14 19.06 -28.82
CA THR A 490 -8.14 18.97 -30.29
C THR A 490 -8.78 17.70 -30.87
N ILE A 491 -9.89 17.22 -30.31
CA ILE A 491 -10.85 16.35 -31.03
C ILE A 491 -12.27 16.76 -30.65
N LEU A 492 -12.68 17.98 -31.02
CA LEU A 492 -14.09 18.44 -31.07
C LEU A 492 -14.21 19.61 -32.06
N LYS A 493 -13.75 19.39 -33.30
CA LYS A 493 -14.10 20.23 -34.46
C LYS A 493 -14.34 19.31 -35.65
N ASN A 494 -15.58 18.83 -35.79
CA ASN A 494 -16.23 18.51 -37.07
C ASN A 494 -17.48 17.63 -36.85
N VAL A 495 -18.53 18.17 -36.22
CA VAL A 495 -19.91 17.77 -36.56
C VAL A 495 -20.82 18.99 -36.36
N ASN A 496 -20.88 19.86 -37.36
CA ASN A 496 -21.91 20.89 -37.48
C ASN A 496 -22.66 20.63 -38.78
N LYS A 497 -23.84 20.01 -38.69
CA LYS A 497 -25.01 20.16 -39.58
C LYS A 497 -25.98 18.99 -39.39
N VAL A 498 -26.91 19.12 -38.45
CA VAL A 498 -28.26 18.56 -38.62
C VAL A 498 -29.25 19.59 -38.04
N ARG A 499 -30.08 20.14 -38.91
CA ARG A 499 -31.22 21.00 -38.56
C ARG A 499 -32.30 20.12 -37.94
N ILE A 500 -32.82 20.52 -36.79
CA ILE A 500 -34.08 19.97 -36.26
C ILE A 500 -35.14 21.08 -36.36
N HIS A 501 -36.25 20.75 -37.02
CA HIS A 501 -37.40 21.61 -37.22
C HIS A 501 -38.24 21.71 -35.95
N ASN A 502 -38.69 22.93 -35.64
CA ASN A 502 -39.77 23.20 -34.72
C ASN A 502 -41.09 22.60 -35.23
N VAL A 503 -41.81 21.91 -34.36
CA VAL A 503 -43.27 21.83 -34.41
C VAL A 503 -43.79 22.02 -32.98
N THR A 504 -44.40 23.18 -32.78
CA THR A 504 -45.35 23.47 -31.71
C THR A 504 -46.66 22.79 -32.04
N ASP A 505 -47.31 22.15 -31.06
CA ASP A 505 -48.76 22.23 -30.95
C ASP A 505 -49.25 21.88 -29.54
N SER A 506 -50.21 22.70 -29.13
CA SER A 506 -50.84 22.82 -27.82
C SER A 506 -52.16 22.07 -27.75
N GLU A 507 -52.54 21.53 -26.60
CA GLU A 507 -53.95 21.39 -26.22
C GLU A 507 -54.17 21.41 -24.69
N LYS A 508 -55.28 22.04 -24.28
CA LYS A 508 -55.72 22.54 -22.95
C LYS A 508 -56.35 21.40 -22.11
N CYS A 509 -56.56 21.38 -20.78
CA CYS A 509 -57.09 22.31 -19.74
C CYS A 509 -57.30 21.46 -18.43
N PRO A 510 -57.85 21.92 -17.26
CA PRO A 510 -57.72 23.15 -16.45
C PRO A 510 -57.44 22.89 -14.92
N PHE A 511 -57.30 23.98 -14.13
CA PHE A 511 -57.42 24.15 -12.65
C PHE A 511 -56.12 24.29 -11.80
N PRO A 512 -56.14 25.13 -10.73
CA PRO A 512 -55.58 26.48 -10.79
C PRO A 512 -54.30 26.68 -9.97
N SER A 513 -53.56 27.71 -10.38
CA SER A 513 -52.37 28.25 -9.73
C SER A 513 -52.65 28.79 -8.33
N PHE A 514 -52.12 28.11 -7.31
CA PHE A 514 -51.70 28.72 -6.05
C PHE A 514 -50.63 27.80 -5.47
N TYR A 515 -49.36 28.19 -5.47
CA TYR A 515 -48.35 27.83 -4.45
C TYR A 515 -47.06 28.58 -4.76
N GLU A 516 -46.56 29.34 -3.78
CA GLU A 516 -45.26 30.02 -3.81
C GLU A 516 -44.12 28.99 -4.00
N PRO A 517 -43.25 29.11 -5.02
CA PRO A 517 -42.23 28.09 -5.30
C PRO A 517 -40.97 28.17 -4.42
N SER A 518 -40.87 29.08 -3.45
CA SER A 518 -39.60 29.26 -2.70
C SER A 518 -39.47 28.32 -1.50
N LEU A 519 -40.56 27.98 -0.80
CA LEU A 519 -40.51 27.14 0.41
C LEU A 519 -40.53 25.63 0.10
N PHE A 520 -41.30 25.19 -0.90
CA PHE A 520 -41.39 23.76 -1.24
C PHE A 520 -40.09 23.21 -1.82
N THR A 521 -39.36 24.02 -2.60
CA THR A 521 -38.09 23.62 -3.24
C THR A 521 -36.99 23.44 -2.18
N LEU A 522 -36.87 24.37 -1.22
CA LEU A 522 -35.95 24.28 -0.08
C LEU A 522 -36.25 23.08 0.85
N PHE A 523 -37.52 22.83 1.16
CA PHE A 523 -37.90 21.65 1.94
C PHE A 523 -37.60 20.34 1.18
N SER A 524 -37.83 20.30 -0.14
CA SER A 524 -37.55 19.12 -0.96
C SER A 524 -36.05 18.82 -1.09
N GLU A 525 -35.19 19.84 -1.23
CA GLU A 525 -33.74 19.69 -1.31
C GLU A 525 -33.15 19.22 0.02
N SER A 526 -33.57 19.82 1.14
CA SER A 526 -33.12 19.40 2.47
C SER A 526 -33.53 17.96 2.80
N LEU A 527 -34.75 17.55 2.45
CA LEU A 527 -35.21 16.16 2.61
C LEU A 527 -34.43 15.20 1.71
N THR A 528 -34.10 15.60 0.49
CA THR A 528 -33.34 14.80 -0.47
C THR A 528 -31.89 14.59 0.00
N ILE A 529 -31.22 15.65 0.49
CA ILE A 529 -29.87 15.57 1.07
C ILE A 529 -29.87 14.67 2.32
N MET A 530 -30.85 14.85 3.22
CA MET A 530 -30.96 14.03 4.43
C MET A 530 -31.28 12.55 4.12
N TYR A 531 -31.98 12.29 3.00
CA TYR A 531 -32.23 10.93 2.52
C TYR A 531 -30.97 10.30 1.90
N LEU A 532 -30.21 11.08 1.12
CA LEU A 532 -29.03 10.63 0.38
C LEU A 532 -27.87 10.21 1.30
N PHE A 533 -27.62 10.99 2.36
CA PHE A 533 -26.51 10.75 3.29
C PHE A 533 -26.86 9.90 4.50
N ASN A 534 -28.05 9.26 4.52
CA ASN A 534 -28.39 8.31 5.57
C ASN A 534 -27.83 6.91 5.24
N TYR A 535 -26.53 6.72 5.50
CA TYR A 535 -25.83 5.47 5.19
C TYR A 535 -26.35 4.26 5.98
N HIS A 536 -27.14 4.45 7.05
CA HIS A 536 -27.76 3.34 7.77
C HIS A 536 -28.83 2.61 6.94
N ARG A 537 -29.37 3.25 5.88
CA ARG A 537 -30.36 2.67 4.98
C ARG A 537 -29.78 1.78 3.90
N LEU A 538 -28.46 1.79 3.73
CA LEU A 538 -27.81 0.91 2.77
C LEU A 538 -28.12 -0.55 3.11
N ASP A 539 -28.51 -1.27 2.07
CA ASP A 539 -28.71 -2.70 2.10
C ASP A 539 -27.44 -3.41 2.63
N GLN A 540 -27.64 -4.48 3.40
CA GLN A 540 -26.55 -5.15 4.09
C GLN A 540 -25.59 -5.83 3.11
N GLN A 541 -26.09 -6.40 2.01
CA GLN A 541 -25.25 -7.04 0.99
C GLN A 541 -24.39 -6.00 0.29
N LEU A 542 -24.97 -4.88 -0.13
CA LEU A 542 -24.22 -3.77 -0.71
C LEU A 542 -23.14 -3.26 0.26
N LEU A 543 -23.46 -3.13 1.54
CA LEU A 543 -22.52 -2.66 2.55
C LEU A 543 -21.35 -3.63 2.74
N HIS A 544 -21.61 -4.94 2.75
CA HIS A 544 -20.55 -5.95 2.78
C HIS A 544 -19.64 -5.86 1.55
N THR A 545 -20.19 -5.67 0.35
CA THR A 545 -19.40 -5.51 -0.88
C THR A 545 -18.51 -4.25 -0.80
N VAL A 546 -19.07 -3.12 -0.42
CA VAL A 546 -18.34 -1.85 -0.31
C VAL A 546 -17.24 -1.94 0.76
N ALA A 547 -17.53 -2.54 1.92
CA ALA A 547 -16.56 -2.75 2.98
C ALA A 547 -15.42 -3.67 2.55
N TYR A 548 -15.73 -4.77 1.86
CA TYR A 548 -14.72 -5.69 1.34
C TYR A 548 -13.80 -5.00 0.33
N ASP A 549 -14.37 -4.25 -0.61
CA ASP A 549 -13.60 -3.46 -1.58
C ASP A 549 -12.69 -2.42 -0.91
N ALA A 550 -13.17 -1.77 0.16
CA ALA A 550 -12.38 -0.79 0.90
C ALA A 550 -11.19 -1.44 1.64
N LEU A 551 -11.38 -2.62 2.22
CA LEU A 551 -10.30 -3.38 2.87
C LEU A 551 -9.24 -3.81 1.86
N VAL A 552 -9.65 -4.35 0.72
CA VAL A 552 -8.75 -4.75 -0.37
C VAL A 552 -7.96 -3.54 -0.87
N TRP A 553 -8.65 -2.44 -1.19
CA TRP A 553 -8.00 -1.22 -1.67
C TRP A 553 -6.99 -0.70 -0.65
N SER A 554 -7.34 -0.70 0.64
CA SER A 554 -6.46 -0.25 1.70
C SER A 554 -5.16 -1.05 1.77
N SER A 555 -5.23 -2.37 1.60
CA SER A 555 -4.04 -3.23 1.56
C SER A 555 -3.17 -2.98 0.33
N LEU A 556 -3.79 -2.82 -0.85
CA LEU A 556 -3.06 -2.63 -2.12
C LEU A 556 -2.31 -1.28 -2.20
N HIS A 557 -2.76 -0.28 -1.44
CA HIS A 557 -2.25 1.10 -1.52
C HIS A 557 -1.53 1.57 -0.26
N GLY A 558 -1.24 0.67 0.69
CA GLY A 558 -0.50 1.00 1.91
C GLY A 558 -1.28 1.90 2.90
N LEU A 559 -2.62 1.90 2.87
CA LEU A 559 -3.47 2.55 3.88
C LEU A 559 -3.55 1.66 5.14
N VAL A 560 -2.41 1.51 5.81
CA VAL A 560 -2.21 0.59 6.93
C VAL A 560 -1.48 1.26 8.09
N VAL A 561 -1.65 0.69 9.28
CA VAL A 561 -0.97 1.05 10.53
C VAL A 561 -0.51 -0.22 11.23
N GLY A 562 0.40 -0.09 12.20
CA GLY A 562 0.73 -1.18 13.11
C GLY A 562 -0.47 -1.54 14.01
N ASP A 563 -0.82 -2.81 14.13
CA ASP A 563 -1.89 -3.27 15.01
C ASP A 563 -1.46 -3.17 16.48
N SER A 564 -2.28 -2.51 17.29
CA SER A 564 -2.05 -2.34 18.72
C SER A 564 -1.96 -3.65 19.50
N SER A 565 -2.55 -4.74 19.00
CA SER A 565 -2.44 -6.06 19.64
C SER A 565 -1.13 -6.79 19.34
N VAL A 566 -0.29 -6.25 18.45
CA VAL A 566 1.02 -6.83 18.10
C VAL A 566 2.11 -5.92 18.64
N GLN A 567 2.95 -6.44 19.54
CA GLN A 567 3.96 -5.64 20.23
C GLN A 567 4.98 -5.00 19.28
N ARG A 568 5.43 -5.73 18.27
CA ARG A 568 6.48 -5.29 17.31
C ARG A 568 5.98 -4.33 16.23
N SER A 569 4.67 -4.10 16.12
CA SER A 569 4.07 -3.35 15.00
C SER A 569 4.40 -1.84 15.00
N GLY A 570 4.84 -1.30 16.14
CA GLY A 570 5.31 0.08 16.28
C GLY A 570 6.81 0.26 16.07
N THR A 571 7.59 -0.81 15.97
CA THR A 571 9.06 -0.74 15.91
C THR A 571 9.65 -1.42 14.68
N VAL A 572 9.00 -2.47 14.19
CA VAL A 572 9.44 -3.26 13.04
C VAL A 572 8.46 -3.03 11.88
N PRO A 573 8.88 -2.43 10.76
CA PRO A 573 8.03 -2.28 9.59
C PRO A 573 7.64 -3.63 8.99
N GLY A 574 6.50 -3.70 8.32
CA GLY A 574 6.08 -4.91 7.59
C GLY A 574 5.58 -6.06 8.45
N VAL A 575 5.40 -5.90 9.78
CA VAL A 575 4.83 -6.94 10.65
C VAL A 575 3.63 -6.43 11.43
N GLY A 576 2.66 -7.32 11.68
CA GLY A 576 1.49 -7.02 12.51
C GLY A 576 0.67 -5.85 12.00
N LEU A 577 0.42 -5.78 10.69
CA LEU A 577 -0.27 -4.65 10.08
C LEU A 577 -1.78 -4.85 10.08
N VAL A 578 -2.50 -3.73 10.13
CA VAL A 578 -3.95 -3.65 9.94
C VAL A 578 -4.29 -2.41 9.13
N HIS A 579 -5.37 -2.44 8.36
CA HIS A 579 -5.86 -1.25 7.66
C HIS A 579 -6.08 -0.10 8.67
N ALA A 580 -5.82 1.14 8.23
CA ALA A 580 -6.10 2.30 9.05
C ALA A 580 -7.62 2.36 9.38
N PRO A 581 -8.03 2.76 10.60
CA PRO A 581 -9.43 2.99 10.91
C PRO A 581 -10.01 4.08 9.99
N ILE A 582 -11.09 3.76 9.26
CA ILE A 582 -11.67 4.65 8.25
C ILE A 582 -13.20 4.76 8.40
N ALA A 583 -13.78 5.87 7.97
CA ALA A 583 -15.18 5.89 7.55
C ALA A 583 -15.27 5.17 6.20
N LEU A 584 -16.38 4.47 5.94
CA LEU A 584 -16.54 3.72 4.69
C LEU A 584 -16.99 4.61 3.52
N LEU A 585 -17.70 5.69 3.81
CA LEU A 585 -18.21 6.66 2.86
C LEU A 585 -17.94 8.07 3.39
N PRO A 586 -17.71 9.04 2.48
CA PRO A 586 -17.31 10.40 2.86
C PRO A 586 -18.42 11.14 3.60
N THR A 587 -18.02 12.00 4.53
CA THR A 587 -18.95 12.88 5.26
C THR A 587 -19.39 14.08 4.41
N PRO A 588 -20.70 14.41 4.32
CA PRO A 588 -21.16 15.61 3.64
C PRO A 588 -20.66 16.88 4.33
N PHE A 589 -20.13 17.83 3.55
CA PHE A 589 -19.60 19.07 4.08
C PHE A 589 -19.91 20.26 3.14
N PRO A 590 -20.52 21.36 3.64
CA PRO A 590 -20.90 22.48 2.78
C PRO A 590 -19.72 23.14 2.07
N GLN A 591 -19.83 23.34 0.75
CA GLN A 591 -18.75 23.90 -0.07
C GLN A 591 -18.32 25.31 0.39
N LYS A 592 -19.26 26.11 0.91
CA LYS A 592 -18.97 27.46 1.42
C LYS A 592 -18.02 27.43 2.62
N GLN A 593 -18.29 26.57 3.60
CA GLN A 593 -17.47 26.42 4.80
C GLN A 593 -16.13 25.77 4.46
N TRP A 594 -16.10 24.86 3.48
CA TRP A 594 -14.86 24.29 2.95
C TRP A 594 -13.93 25.37 2.38
N ARG A 595 -14.48 26.28 1.55
CA ARG A 595 -13.72 27.42 1.00
C ARG A 595 -13.26 28.36 2.11
N GLN A 596 -14.12 28.65 3.10
CA GLN A 596 -13.73 29.45 4.26
C GLN A 596 -12.53 28.85 5.01
N ALA A 597 -12.55 27.55 5.29
CA ALA A 597 -11.44 26.85 5.94
C ALA A 597 -10.15 26.93 5.11
N SER A 598 -10.28 26.78 3.79
CA SER A 598 -9.15 26.84 2.85
C SER A 598 -8.52 28.24 2.77
N GLU A 599 -9.33 29.29 2.77
CA GLU A 599 -8.89 30.70 2.76
C GLU A 599 -8.16 31.08 4.05
N LEU A 600 -8.50 30.44 5.18
CA LEU A 600 -7.88 30.71 6.49
C LEU A 600 -6.46 30.15 6.61
N ALA A 601 -6.13 29.06 5.91
CA ALA A 601 -4.83 28.39 6.04
C ALA A 601 -3.62 29.32 5.81
N PRO A 602 -3.52 30.09 4.70
CA PRO A 602 -2.38 30.98 4.50
C PRO A 602 -2.35 32.18 5.47
N ILE A 603 -3.51 32.56 6.03
CA ILE A 603 -3.60 33.62 7.05
C ILE A 603 -3.06 33.10 8.38
N PHE A 604 -3.44 31.88 8.78
CA PHE A 604 -2.90 31.23 9.98
C PHE A 604 -1.40 30.99 9.87
N ASN A 605 -0.89 30.58 8.71
CA ASN A 605 0.54 30.42 8.48
C ASN A 605 1.33 31.70 8.77
N GLU A 606 0.89 32.84 8.21
CA GLU A 606 1.54 34.14 8.45
C GLU A 606 1.37 34.59 9.92
N LEU A 607 0.21 34.34 10.53
CA LEU A 607 -0.03 34.64 11.95
C LEU A 607 0.95 33.87 12.84
N VAL A 608 1.13 32.57 12.62
CA VAL A 608 2.06 31.73 13.39
C VAL A 608 3.48 32.26 13.24
N ASP A 609 3.93 32.58 12.02
CA ASP A 609 5.27 33.15 11.81
C ASP A 609 5.46 34.44 12.60
N ARG A 610 4.51 35.36 12.54
CA ARG A 610 4.62 36.66 13.23
C ARG A 610 4.54 36.54 14.75
N VAL A 611 3.68 35.67 15.27
CA VAL A 611 3.59 35.37 16.71
C VAL A 611 4.90 34.75 17.20
N SER A 612 5.52 33.87 16.40
CA SER A 612 6.79 33.23 16.76
C SER A 612 7.96 34.20 16.92
N LEU A 613 7.88 35.37 16.26
CA LEU A 613 8.89 36.43 16.31
C LEU A 613 8.69 37.38 17.51
N ASP A 614 7.50 37.44 18.11
CA ASP A 614 7.22 38.26 19.29
C ASP A 614 7.52 37.46 20.57
N THR A 615 8.81 37.46 20.89
CA THR A 615 9.36 36.79 22.07
C THR A 615 8.68 37.21 23.37
N ASP A 616 8.50 38.52 23.56
CA ASP A 616 7.93 39.08 24.78
C ASP A 616 6.48 38.63 24.94
N PHE A 617 5.73 38.58 23.85
CA PHE A 617 4.37 38.03 23.86
C PHE A 617 4.35 36.56 24.29
N LEU A 618 5.19 35.70 23.72
CA LEU A 618 5.23 34.28 24.08
C LEU A 618 5.61 34.06 25.55
N GLN A 619 6.69 34.70 26.01
CA GLN A 619 7.18 34.58 27.38
C GLN A 619 6.15 35.12 28.39
N HIS A 620 5.57 36.29 28.11
CA HIS A 620 4.58 36.90 28.99
C HIS A 620 3.29 36.08 29.07
N SER A 621 2.76 35.65 27.93
CA SER A 621 1.50 34.90 27.83
C SER A 621 1.56 33.54 28.53
N LEU A 622 2.74 32.91 28.53
CA LEU A 622 2.97 31.60 29.13
C LEU A 622 3.65 31.66 30.51
N SER A 623 3.90 32.85 31.07
CA SER A 623 4.59 33.02 32.36
C SER A 623 3.93 32.27 33.52
N ARG A 624 2.60 32.38 33.68
CA ARG A 624 1.87 31.63 34.72
C ARG A 624 1.83 30.12 34.40
N THR A 625 1.69 29.78 33.12
CA THR A 625 1.71 28.38 32.66
C THR A 625 3.05 27.71 32.96
N LYS A 626 4.17 28.45 32.89
CA LYS A 626 5.51 27.99 33.27
C LYS A 626 5.56 27.47 34.71
N GLU A 627 4.86 28.12 35.63
CA GLU A 627 4.83 27.73 37.05
C GLU A 627 3.92 26.51 37.29
N ALA A 628 2.90 26.32 36.44
CA ALA A 628 1.88 25.29 36.59
C ALA A 628 2.15 24.00 35.79
N ASP A 629 2.97 24.07 34.73
CA ASP A 629 3.22 22.96 33.82
C ASP A 629 4.71 22.79 33.49
N GLU A 630 5.32 21.74 34.06
CA GLU A 630 6.74 21.43 33.89
C GLU A 630 7.15 21.26 32.42
N PHE A 631 6.30 20.64 31.60
CA PHE A 631 6.58 20.43 30.18
C PHE A 631 6.69 21.75 29.42
N THR A 632 5.69 22.63 29.55
CA THR A 632 5.74 23.97 28.96
C THR A 632 6.89 24.80 29.52
N SER A 633 7.21 24.64 30.82
CA SER A 633 8.35 25.31 31.45
C SER A 633 9.67 24.99 30.75
N ARG A 634 9.93 23.70 30.50
CA ARG A 634 11.13 23.23 29.81
C ARG A 634 11.19 23.72 28.35
N LEU A 635 10.06 23.80 27.65
CA LEU A 635 10.01 24.41 26.31
C LEU A 635 10.35 25.91 26.34
N LEU A 636 9.84 26.65 27.35
CA LEU A 636 10.18 28.05 27.56
C LEU A 636 11.64 28.26 27.95
N ASP A 637 12.25 27.32 28.68
CA ASP A 637 13.68 27.37 28.99
C ASP A 637 14.53 27.25 27.73
N ILE A 638 14.20 26.33 26.82
CA ILE A 638 14.89 26.22 25.52
C ILE A 638 14.70 27.51 24.70
N HIS A 639 13.49 28.04 24.63
CA HIS A 639 13.22 29.31 23.97
C HIS A 639 14.05 30.44 24.58
N SER A 640 14.13 30.52 25.91
CA SER A 640 14.94 31.52 26.63
C SER A 640 16.43 31.41 26.30
N ASN A 641 16.96 30.19 26.17
CA ASN A 641 18.35 29.97 25.75
C ASN A 641 18.60 30.48 24.32
N MET A 642 17.67 30.29 23.39
CA MET A 642 17.82 30.77 22.01
C MET A 642 17.90 32.31 21.94
N LEU A 643 17.16 32.99 22.81
CA LEU A 643 17.20 34.45 22.95
C LEU A 643 18.53 34.95 23.48
N GLN A 644 19.07 34.27 24.50
CA GLN A 644 20.37 34.63 25.09
C GLN A 644 21.52 34.50 24.09
N ILE A 645 21.46 33.49 23.22
CA ILE A 645 22.42 33.29 22.13
C ILE A 645 22.16 34.27 20.96
N ASN A 646 21.03 34.98 20.98
CA ASN A 646 20.58 35.91 19.93
C ASN A 646 20.60 35.26 18.53
N LYS A 647 20.16 34.01 18.47
CA LYS A 647 20.16 33.25 17.24
C LYS A 647 19.09 33.78 16.28
N LYS A 648 19.49 34.13 15.07
CA LYS A 648 18.57 34.53 14.01
C LYS A 648 18.22 33.35 13.12
N GLU A 649 16.95 32.96 13.10
CA GLU A 649 16.42 31.96 12.17
C GLU A 649 15.94 32.64 10.89
N GLU A 650 16.83 32.76 9.91
CA GLU A 650 16.51 33.42 8.64
C GLU A 650 15.57 32.56 7.78
N ILE A 651 15.74 31.25 7.79
CA ILE A 651 14.88 30.30 7.07
C ILE A 651 13.94 29.63 8.08
N ARG A 652 12.64 29.82 7.91
CA ARG A 652 11.59 29.30 8.81
C ARG A 652 10.58 28.49 8.04
N LEU A 653 10.31 27.28 8.53
CA LEU A 653 9.42 26.30 7.91
C LEU A 653 8.29 25.93 8.87
N GLY A 654 7.06 26.00 8.37
CA GLY A 654 5.85 25.61 9.08
C GLY A 654 5.06 24.55 8.33
N LEU A 655 4.77 23.43 8.99
CA LEU A 655 3.83 22.41 8.53
C LEU A 655 2.67 22.31 9.53
N HIS A 656 1.61 23.06 9.26
CA HIS A 656 0.52 23.27 10.20
C HIS A 656 -0.71 22.48 9.82
N ARG A 657 -1.58 22.25 10.80
CA ARG A 657 -2.96 21.81 10.55
C ARG A 657 -3.91 22.57 11.47
N SER A 658 -4.77 23.39 10.88
CA SER A 658 -5.85 24.07 11.60
C SER A 658 -7.09 23.19 11.58
N ASP A 659 -7.60 22.84 12.75
CA ASP A 659 -8.73 21.91 12.88
C ASP A 659 -10.02 22.68 13.22
N TYR A 660 -11.14 22.26 12.63
CA TYR A 660 -12.42 22.97 12.68
C TYR A 660 -13.61 22.01 12.88
N MET A 661 -14.65 22.51 13.54
CA MET A 661 -15.98 21.92 13.53
C MET A 661 -17.00 22.93 13.00
N LEU A 662 -18.04 22.42 12.33
CA LEU A 662 -19.17 23.23 11.91
C LEU A 662 -20.25 23.17 13.00
N ASP A 663 -20.44 24.26 13.74
CA ASP A 663 -21.47 24.34 14.78
C ASP A 663 -22.87 24.35 14.15
N GLU A 664 -23.73 23.42 14.57
CA GLU A 664 -25.06 23.23 13.97
C GLU A 664 -25.97 24.43 14.21
N LYS A 665 -25.96 24.98 15.43
CA LYS A 665 -26.88 26.06 15.82
C LYS A 665 -26.56 27.38 15.13
N THR A 666 -25.28 27.69 15.00
CA THR A 666 -24.81 28.96 14.41
C THR A 666 -24.43 28.84 12.94
N ASN A 667 -24.37 27.61 12.40
CA ASN A 667 -23.85 27.29 11.07
C ASN A 667 -22.47 27.92 10.78
N SER A 668 -21.68 28.08 11.83
CA SER A 668 -20.38 28.75 11.80
C SER A 668 -19.25 27.72 11.87
N LEU A 669 -18.25 27.89 11.01
CA LEU A 669 -17.03 27.11 11.05
C LEU A 669 -16.14 27.65 12.16
N LEU A 670 -15.97 26.87 13.23
CA LEU A 670 -15.22 27.27 14.42
C LEU A 670 -13.96 26.42 14.57
N GLN A 671 -12.83 27.08 14.81
CA GLN A 671 -11.53 26.46 15.00
C GLN A 671 -11.48 25.75 16.35
N ILE A 672 -11.09 24.48 16.34
CA ILE A 672 -10.86 23.63 17.52
C ILE A 672 -9.48 23.91 18.10
N GLU A 673 -8.46 23.90 17.24
CA GLU A 673 -7.05 24.09 17.59
C GLU A 673 -6.21 24.36 16.34
N LEU A 674 -4.96 24.79 16.55
CA LEU A 674 -3.96 24.94 15.52
C LEU A 674 -2.73 24.10 15.86
N ASN A 675 -2.51 23.03 15.10
CA ASN A 675 -1.36 22.14 15.29
C ASN A 675 -0.16 22.73 14.56
N THR A 676 0.90 23.09 15.31
CA THR A 676 2.15 23.62 14.72
C THR A 676 3.31 22.62 14.75
N ILE A 677 3.19 21.54 15.53
CA ILE A 677 4.17 20.45 15.66
C ILE A 677 3.54 19.10 15.28
N ALA A 678 4.32 18.23 14.62
CA ALA A 678 3.95 16.84 14.35
C ALA A 678 2.54 16.62 13.76
N SER A 679 2.09 17.54 12.91
CA SER A 679 0.81 17.47 12.19
C SER A 679 0.71 16.18 11.37
N SER A 680 0.09 15.16 11.96
CA SER A 680 -0.02 13.82 11.38
C SER A 680 -1.07 13.71 10.29
N PHE A 681 -1.03 12.59 9.55
CA PHE A 681 -2.02 12.12 8.58
C PHE A 681 -2.00 12.80 7.21
N ALA A 682 -0.96 13.56 6.86
CA ALA A 682 -0.81 14.07 5.50
C ALA A 682 -0.74 12.92 4.47
N GLY A 683 -0.05 11.82 4.80
CA GLY A 683 0.02 10.60 4.01
C GLY A 683 -1.32 9.88 3.94
N LEU A 684 -1.84 9.43 5.08
CA LEU A 684 -3.02 8.57 5.12
C LEU A 684 -4.31 9.29 4.68
N SER A 685 -4.48 10.59 4.94
CA SER A 685 -5.66 11.34 4.48
C SER A 685 -5.72 11.48 2.95
N SER A 686 -4.56 11.58 2.30
CA SER A 686 -4.46 11.57 0.84
C SER A 686 -4.96 10.23 0.29
N LEU A 687 -4.56 9.11 0.91
CA LEU A 687 -5.04 7.78 0.56
C LEU A 687 -6.53 7.57 0.83
N VAL A 688 -7.07 8.07 1.96
CA VAL A 688 -8.51 7.98 2.26
C VAL A 688 -9.35 8.73 1.22
N THR A 689 -8.85 9.85 0.71
CA THR A 689 -9.50 10.60 -0.37
C THR A 689 -9.58 9.76 -1.65
N GLU A 690 -8.49 9.09 -2.02
CA GLU A 690 -8.46 8.20 -3.18
C GLU A 690 -9.31 6.94 -2.98
N LEU A 691 -9.35 6.39 -1.76
CA LEU A 691 -10.23 5.29 -1.42
C LEU A 691 -11.71 5.66 -1.65
N HIS A 692 -12.18 6.78 -1.11
CA HIS A 692 -13.57 7.18 -1.28
C HIS A 692 -13.88 7.49 -2.74
N ARG A 693 -12.94 8.07 -3.51
CA ARG A 693 -13.10 8.23 -4.96
C ARG A 693 -13.22 6.90 -5.68
N TYR A 694 -12.39 5.92 -5.33
CA TYR A 694 -12.45 4.56 -5.86
C TYR A 694 -13.82 3.92 -5.56
N ILE A 695 -14.26 3.96 -4.30
CA ILE A 695 -15.57 3.42 -3.90
C ILE A 695 -16.72 4.11 -4.66
N LEU A 696 -16.72 5.45 -4.75
CA LEU A 696 -17.77 6.17 -5.47
C LEU A 696 -17.69 5.97 -6.99
N SER A 697 -16.51 5.75 -7.57
CA SER A 697 -16.40 5.43 -8.99
C SER A 697 -17.07 4.09 -9.33
N ARG A 698 -17.03 3.15 -8.38
CA ARG A 698 -17.58 1.80 -8.54
C ARG A 698 -19.05 1.69 -8.15
N HIS A 699 -19.40 2.26 -7.00
CA HIS A 699 -20.70 2.09 -6.36
C HIS A 699 -21.53 3.38 -6.33
N GLY A 700 -20.99 4.51 -6.77
CA GLY A 700 -21.61 5.83 -6.65
C GLY A 700 -22.98 5.93 -7.31
N LYS A 701 -23.21 5.24 -8.43
CA LYS A 701 -24.56 5.16 -9.06
C LYS A 701 -25.60 4.51 -8.15
N LEU A 702 -25.22 3.45 -7.43
CA LEU A 702 -26.10 2.77 -6.47
C LEU A 702 -26.30 3.59 -5.20
N LEU A 703 -25.27 4.37 -4.82
CA LEU A 703 -25.28 5.24 -3.64
C LEU A 703 -25.93 6.61 -3.90
N GLY A 704 -26.13 7.00 -5.16
CA GLY A 704 -26.55 8.35 -5.55
C GLY A 704 -25.46 9.42 -5.35
N LEU A 705 -24.18 9.02 -5.30
CA LEU A 705 -23.04 9.89 -5.01
C LEU A 705 -22.07 9.96 -6.21
N ASP A 706 -21.50 11.14 -6.47
CA ASP A 706 -20.50 11.35 -7.52
C ASP A 706 -19.10 11.52 -6.92
N SER A 707 -18.12 10.75 -7.42
CA SER A 707 -16.72 10.86 -7.01
C SER A 707 -16.11 12.25 -7.26
N LYS A 708 -16.66 13.02 -8.22
CA LYS A 708 -16.23 14.40 -8.51
C LYS A 708 -16.53 15.39 -7.37
N SER A 709 -17.45 15.06 -6.47
CA SER A 709 -17.77 15.87 -5.29
C SER A 709 -16.71 15.74 -4.19
N ILE A 710 -15.76 14.80 -4.33
CA ILE A 710 -14.61 14.66 -3.44
C ILE A 710 -13.43 15.45 -4.05
N GLY A 711 -13.04 16.54 -3.39
CA GLY A 711 -11.89 17.36 -3.78
C GLY A 711 -10.55 16.62 -3.68
N ALA A 712 -9.56 17.02 -4.47
CA ALA A 712 -8.23 16.41 -4.44
C ALA A 712 -7.53 16.71 -3.12
N ASN A 713 -6.70 15.77 -2.67
CA ASN A 713 -5.94 15.90 -1.45
C ASN A 713 -4.46 15.63 -1.70
N ASP A 714 -3.72 16.71 -1.93
CA ASP A 714 -2.29 16.63 -2.23
C ASP A 714 -1.44 16.77 -0.96
N ALA A 715 -1.99 16.54 0.24
CA ALA A 715 -1.32 16.85 1.51
C ALA A 715 0.08 16.23 1.62
N VAL A 716 0.21 14.94 1.31
CA VAL A 716 1.52 14.24 1.35
C VAL A 716 2.55 14.86 0.40
N ILE A 717 2.11 15.23 -0.81
CA ILE A 717 2.96 15.84 -1.85
C ILE A 717 3.38 17.23 -1.40
N GLN A 718 2.43 18.06 -0.95
CA GLN A 718 2.70 19.44 -0.54
C GLN A 718 3.61 19.49 0.70
N THR A 719 3.48 18.53 1.62
CA THR A 719 4.38 18.36 2.77
C THR A 719 5.80 18.01 2.30
N ALA A 720 5.97 17.01 1.43
CA ALA A 720 7.28 16.62 0.91
C ALA A 720 7.95 17.76 0.13
N GLU A 721 7.19 18.47 -0.72
CA GLU A 721 7.67 19.64 -1.48
C GLU A 721 8.17 20.76 -0.57
N ALA A 722 7.47 21.05 0.54
CA ALA A 722 7.85 22.10 1.46
C ALA A 722 9.18 21.77 2.17
N LEU A 723 9.34 20.51 2.59
CA LEU A 723 10.58 19.99 3.17
C LEU A 723 11.73 20.01 2.15
N ALA A 724 11.50 19.59 0.91
CA ALA A 724 12.49 19.62 -0.16
C ALA A 724 12.92 21.05 -0.54
N LYS A 725 11.98 22.00 -0.55
CA LYS A 725 12.27 23.42 -0.76
C LYS A 725 13.06 24.02 0.40
N ALA A 726 12.75 23.67 1.65
CA ALA A 726 13.54 24.10 2.79
C ALA A 726 14.98 23.57 2.73
N TRP A 727 15.15 22.29 2.37
CA TRP A 727 16.47 21.69 2.10
C TRP A 727 17.22 22.45 1.00
N SER A 728 16.52 22.83 -0.08
CA SER A 728 17.10 23.61 -1.19
C SER A 728 17.53 25.01 -0.75
N GLU A 729 16.76 25.67 0.12
CA GLU A 729 17.11 26.99 0.68
C GLU A 729 18.27 26.92 1.67
N TYR A 730 18.42 25.81 2.41
CA TYR A 730 19.61 25.53 3.21
C TYR A 730 20.87 25.40 2.33
N ASN A 731 20.70 24.90 1.10
CA ASN A 731 21.70 24.93 0.02
C ASN A 731 23.00 24.16 0.33
N ASN A 732 22.88 22.95 0.88
CA ASN A 732 23.99 22.01 1.02
C ASN A 732 23.59 20.65 0.42
N PRO A 733 24.13 20.28 -0.76
CA PRO A 733 23.71 19.06 -1.46
C PRO A 733 24.12 17.76 -0.76
N ARG A 734 25.02 17.83 0.23
CA ARG A 734 25.43 16.67 1.04
C ARG A 734 24.62 16.51 2.33
N ALA A 735 23.83 17.52 2.70
CA ALA A 735 23.05 17.46 3.93
C ALA A 735 21.77 16.66 3.72
N VAL A 736 21.25 16.08 4.81
CA VAL A 736 20.06 15.23 4.81
C VAL A 736 18.91 15.89 5.58
N ILE A 737 17.70 15.35 5.40
CA ILE A 737 16.53 15.68 6.23
C ILE A 737 16.43 14.67 7.36
N MET A 738 16.46 15.12 8.61
CA MET A 738 16.26 14.26 9.78
C MET A 738 14.81 14.34 10.26
N ILE A 739 14.14 13.19 10.39
CA ILE A 739 12.82 13.08 11.00
C ILE A 739 12.99 12.63 12.45
N ILE A 740 12.48 13.44 13.39
CA ILE A 740 12.45 13.09 14.81
C ILE A 740 11.20 12.27 15.11
N VAL A 741 11.36 11.07 15.65
CA VAL A 741 10.30 10.06 15.79
C VAL A 741 10.19 9.53 17.21
N GLN A 742 9.04 8.97 17.57
CA GLN A 742 8.87 8.21 18.81
C GLN A 742 9.57 6.85 18.68
N ALA A 743 9.96 6.27 19.82
CA ALA A 743 10.57 4.94 19.85
C ALA A 743 9.60 3.84 19.39
N GLU A 744 8.31 3.97 19.72
CA GLU A 744 7.23 3.14 19.19
C GLU A 744 6.27 4.01 18.37
N GLU A 745 6.11 3.71 17.08
CA GLU A 745 5.33 4.52 16.15
C GLU A 745 4.49 3.64 15.23
N ARG A 746 3.26 3.33 15.65
CA ARG A 746 2.31 2.50 14.85
C ARG A 746 1.82 3.23 13.61
N ASN A 747 1.91 4.56 13.57
CA ASN A 747 1.57 5.38 12.41
C ASN A 747 2.80 5.70 11.54
N MET A 748 3.87 4.90 11.61
CA MET A 748 5.11 5.16 10.87
C MET A 748 4.91 5.24 9.36
N TYR A 749 3.93 4.53 8.82
CA TYR A 749 3.66 4.51 7.38
C TYR A 749 3.17 5.87 6.85
N ASP A 750 2.46 6.67 7.67
CA ASP A 750 2.15 8.06 7.33
C ASP A 750 3.41 8.91 7.11
N GLN A 751 4.45 8.64 7.90
CA GLN A 751 5.75 9.33 7.81
C GLN A 751 6.54 8.82 6.60
N HIS A 752 6.57 7.50 6.40
CA HIS A 752 7.28 6.88 5.28
C HIS A 752 6.67 7.24 3.92
N LEU A 753 5.37 7.49 3.83
CA LEU A 753 4.73 8.04 2.62
C LEU A 753 5.31 9.41 2.23
N VAL A 754 5.61 10.28 3.21
CA VAL A 754 6.31 11.54 2.96
C VAL A 754 7.76 11.29 2.55
N CYS A 755 8.47 10.41 3.26
CA CYS A 755 9.89 10.13 3.01
C CYS A 755 10.13 9.51 1.63
N ALA A 756 9.23 8.63 1.17
CA ALA A 756 9.31 8.00 -0.15
C ALA A 756 9.34 9.04 -1.29
N LEU A 757 8.73 10.22 -1.09
CA LEU A 757 8.74 11.30 -2.08
C LEU A 757 10.09 12.05 -2.12
N PHE A 758 10.93 11.98 -1.08
CA PHE A 758 12.26 12.61 -1.12
C PHE A 758 13.17 11.98 -2.17
N ASN A 759 12.99 10.68 -2.46
CA ASN A 759 13.69 10.00 -3.55
C ASN A 759 13.42 10.66 -4.91
N THR A 760 12.20 11.18 -5.13
CA THR A 760 11.86 11.92 -6.36
C THR A 760 12.59 13.26 -6.48
N HIS A 761 13.11 13.78 -5.36
CA HIS A 761 13.90 14.99 -5.26
C HIS A 761 15.42 14.73 -5.13
N ASN A 762 15.85 13.46 -5.14
CA ASN A 762 17.21 13.03 -4.80
C ASN A 762 17.69 13.54 -3.41
N ILE A 763 16.79 13.58 -2.44
CA ILE A 763 17.08 13.99 -1.07
C ILE A 763 17.09 12.75 -0.18
N THR A 764 18.15 12.59 0.61
CA THR A 764 18.24 11.54 1.63
C THR A 764 17.57 11.99 2.92
N SER A 765 16.91 11.05 3.60
CA SER A 765 16.38 11.28 4.94
C SER A 765 16.81 10.21 5.93
N ILE A 766 16.97 10.60 7.20
CA ILE A 766 17.22 9.69 8.32
C ILE A 766 16.14 9.86 9.39
N ARG A 767 15.90 8.81 10.18
CA ARG A 767 14.94 8.83 11.29
C ARG A 767 15.69 8.58 12.58
N LYS A 768 15.45 9.44 13.58
CA LYS A 768 16.09 9.35 14.89
C LYS A 768 15.11 9.69 16.00
N THR A 769 15.20 8.97 17.11
CA THR A 769 14.59 9.35 18.38
C THR A 769 15.38 10.50 19.01
N LEU A 770 14.79 11.19 19.99
CA LEU A 770 15.50 12.23 20.73
C LEU A 770 16.73 11.67 21.48
N ALA A 771 16.63 10.46 22.04
CA ALA A 771 17.73 9.80 22.73
C ALA A 771 18.92 9.50 21.78
N GLU A 772 18.65 8.99 20.58
CA GLU A 772 19.72 8.74 19.58
C GLU A 772 20.39 10.04 19.14
N VAL A 773 19.66 11.16 19.08
CA VAL A 773 20.25 12.47 18.74
C VAL A 773 21.17 12.99 19.86
N ASP A 774 20.86 12.73 21.14
CA ASP A 774 21.77 13.08 22.24
C ASP A 774 23.04 12.21 22.20
N GLU A 775 22.90 10.93 21.86
CA GLU A 775 24.01 9.98 21.80
C GLU A 775 24.95 10.23 20.61
N GLU A 776 24.40 10.50 19.43
CA GLU A 776 25.14 10.54 18.17
C GLU A 776 25.32 11.95 17.59
N GLY A 777 24.68 12.95 18.19
CA GLY A 777 24.58 14.31 17.66
C GLY A 777 25.66 15.26 18.18
N GLU A 778 26.19 16.09 17.28
CA GLU A 778 27.10 17.18 17.62
C GLU A 778 26.87 18.42 16.74
N ILE A 779 27.25 19.60 17.24
CA ILE A 779 27.28 20.82 16.45
C ILE A 779 28.73 21.09 16.03
N LEU A 780 28.97 21.13 14.71
CA LEU A 780 30.26 21.45 14.13
C LEU A 780 30.64 22.93 14.37
N PRO A 781 31.92 23.32 14.20
CA PRO A 781 32.37 24.69 14.46
C PRO A 781 31.64 25.80 13.69
N ASP A 782 31.04 25.46 12.54
CA ASP A 782 30.24 26.38 11.71
C ASP A 782 28.76 26.44 12.11
N GLY A 783 28.36 25.71 13.15
CA GLY A 783 26.98 25.60 13.64
C GLY A 783 26.17 24.48 12.99
N THR A 784 26.72 23.72 12.05
CA THR A 784 26.02 22.61 11.38
C THR A 784 25.78 21.45 12.35
N LEU A 785 24.54 20.94 12.40
CA LEU A 785 24.25 19.70 13.12
C LEU A 785 24.79 18.51 12.32
N CYS A 786 25.55 17.65 13.00
CA CYS A 786 25.99 16.37 12.50
C CYS A 786 25.39 15.27 13.39
N VAL A 787 24.76 14.25 12.80
CA VAL A 787 24.27 13.07 13.54
C VAL A 787 24.75 11.84 12.80
N ASP A 788 25.47 10.95 13.49
CA ASP A 788 26.05 9.72 12.90
C ASP A 788 26.88 10.03 11.63
N GLY A 789 27.67 11.11 11.68
CA GLY A 789 28.52 11.55 10.56
C GLY A 789 27.78 12.25 9.40
N GLN A 790 26.45 12.41 9.48
CA GLN A 790 25.64 13.05 8.44
C GLN A 790 25.27 14.49 8.82
N GLN A 791 25.53 15.42 7.90
CA GLN A 791 25.15 16.83 8.09
C GLN A 791 23.64 17.00 7.92
N ILE A 792 22.99 17.68 8.86
CA ILE A 792 21.53 17.86 8.88
C ILE A 792 21.17 19.27 8.44
N SER A 793 20.29 19.37 7.44
CA SER A 793 19.80 20.65 6.90
C SER A 793 18.40 21.02 7.40
N VAL A 794 17.54 20.01 7.57
CA VAL A 794 16.15 20.17 8.00
C VAL A 794 15.84 19.12 9.06
N ILE A 795 15.17 19.56 10.14
CA ILE A 795 14.71 18.71 11.24
C ILE A 795 13.19 18.74 11.24
N TYR A 796 12.56 17.61 10.89
CA TYR A 796 11.12 17.46 10.84
C TYR A 796 10.62 16.68 12.07
N PHE A 797 9.91 17.36 12.96
CA PHE A 797 9.39 16.74 14.17
C PHE A 797 8.11 15.94 13.91
N ARG A 798 8.18 14.65 14.21
CA ARG A 798 7.04 13.72 14.39
C ARG A 798 6.93 13.20 15.82
N ALA A 799 7.73 13.76 16.74
CA ALA A 799 7.71 13.54 18.18
C ALA A 799 8.11 14.83 18.90
N GLY A 800 8.26 14.78 20.22
CA GLY A 800 8.70 15.88 21.06
C GLY A 800 7.58 16.87 21.45
N TYR A 801 6.33 16.48 21.26
CA TYR A 801 5.11 17.27 21.56
C TYR A 801 4.38 16.78 22.82
N THR A 802 4.81 15.68 23.42
CA THR A 802 4.26 15.13 24.67
C THR A 802 5.38 14.90 25.69
N PRO A 803 5.12 15.04 27.00
CA PRO A 803 6.11 14.72 28.04
C PRO A 803 6.63 13.28 27.97
N VAL A 804 5.85 12.35 27.43
CA VAL A 804 6.24 10.93 27.27
C VAL A 804 7.46 10.77 26.36
N ASP A 805 7.69 11.71 25.44
CA ASP A 805 8.86 11.71 24.55
C ASP A 805 10.14 12.18 25.26
N TYR A 806 10.06 12.58 26.53
CA TYR A 806 11.18 13.07 27.33
C TYR A 806 11.32 12.27 28.64
N PRO A 807 11.59 10.95 28.57
CA PRO A 807 11.73 10.12 29.76
C PRO A 807 12.95 10.51 30.62
N SER A 808 13.93 11.23 30.06
CA SER A 808 15.14 11.66 30.76
C SER A 808 15.62 13.06 30.33
N GLU A 809 16.73 13.52 30.91
CA GLU A 809 17.39 14.76 30.47
C GLU A 809 18.07 14.63 29.09
N SER A 810 18.31 13.40 28.62
CA SER A 810 18.91 13.14 27.31
C SER A 810 18.08 13.78 26.19
N GLU A 811 16.77 13.56 26.21
CA GLU A 811 15.87 14.07 25.16
C GLU A 811 15.74 15.59 25.18
N TRP A 812 15.82 16.20 26.37
CA TRP A 812 15.84 17.65 26.51
C TRP A 812 17.15 18.26 25.98
N LYS A 813 18.29 17.61 26.22
CA LYS A 813 19.58 18.01 25.65
C LYS A 813 19.58 17.90 24.14
N ALA A 814 19.09 16.80 23.58
CA ALA A 814 18.91 16.64 22.14
C ALA A 814 18.03 17.74 21.55
N ARG A 815 16.89 18.04 22.19
CA ARG A 815 16.01 19.12 21.73
C ARG A 815 16.72 20.46 21.73
N LEU A 816 17.47 20.79 22.78
CA LEU A 816 18.26 22.02 22.85
C LEU A 816 19.37 22.06 21.80
N LEU A 817 20.13 20.96 21.63
CA LEU A 817 21.19 20.81 20.62
C LEU A 817 20.66 21.10 19.21
N MET A 818 19.53 20.49 18.85
CA MET A 818 18.87 20.73 17.57
C MET A 818 18.48 22.19 17.39
N GLU A 819 17.85 22.80 18.41
CA GLU A 819 17.45 24.21 18.36
C GLU A 819 18.66 25.15 18.25
N GLN A 820 19.82 24.81 18.82
CA GLN A 820 21.07 25.57 18.71
C GLN A 820 21.69 25.50 17.30
N SER A 821 21.51 24.39 16.58
CA SER A 821 22.13 24.16 15.26
C SER A 821 21.58 24.98 14.09
N SER A 822 22.37 25.18 13.04
CA SER A 822 21.98 25.93 11.83
C SER A 822 20.85 25.28 11.02
N ALA A 823 20.51 24.01 11.29
CA ALA A 823 19.44 23.31 10.60
C ALA A 823 18.09 24.04 10.73
N ILE A 824 17.25 23.91 9.70
CA ILE A 824 15.89 24.45 9.67
C ILE A 824 14.99 23.51 10.48
N LYS A 825 14.35 24.00 11.55
CA LYS A 825 13.42 23.18 12.33
C LYS A 825 12.01 23.33 11.77
N CYS A 826 11.29 22.22 11.78
CA CYS A 826 9.87 22.15 11.44
C CYS A 826 9.11 21.38 12.53
N PRO A 827 8.61 22.08 13.57
CA PRO A 827 8.76 23.51 13.84
C PRO A 827 9.99 23.83 14.72
N SER A 828 10.42 25.09 14.72
CA SER A 828 11.29 25.63 15.78
C SER A 828 10.55 25.74 17.12
N ILE A 829 11.29 25.97 18.20
CA ILE A 829 10.71 26.07 19.55
C ILE A 829 9.67 27.20 19.67
N SER A 830 9.87 28.34 18.98
CA SER A 830 8.92 29.46 18.99
C SER A 830 7.62 29.10 18.26
N TYR A 831 7.71 28.39 17.13
CA TYR A 831 6.53 27.86 16.43
C TYR A 831 5.79 26.81 17.26
N HIS A 832 6.53 25.96 18.01
CA HIS A 832 5.92 24.99 18.93
C HIS A 832 5.12 25.71 20.03
N LEU A 833 5.69 26.73 20.68
CA LEU A 833 5.00 27.53 21.70
C LEU A 833 3.79 28.30 21.13
N ALA A 834 3.90 28.81 19.90
CA ALA A 834 2.81 29.51 19.21
C ALA A 834 1.57 28.62 18.95
N GLY A 835 1.75 27.29 18.91
CA GLY A 835 0.65 26.33 18.79
C GLY A 835 -0.05 25.98 20.10
N SER A 836 0.47 26.45 21.24
CA SER A 836 -0.13 26.12 22.54
C SER A 836 -1.56 26.66 22.67
N LYS A 837 -2.40 25.92 23.39
CA LYS A 837 -3.80 26.28 23.63
C LYS A 837 -3.90 27.63 24.35
N LYS A 838 -2.96 27.93 25.25
CA LYS A 838 -2.88 29.24 25.92
C LYS A 838 -2.63 30.37 24.92
N ILE A 839 -1.74 30.22 23.95
CA ILE A 839 -1.53 31.24 22.91
C ILE A 839 -2.76 31.39 22.01
N GLN A 840 -3.42 30.29 21.63
CA GLN A 840 -4.70 30.36 20.90
C GLN A 840 -5.74 31.20 21.67
N GLN A 841 -5.84 31.01 22.99
CA GLN A 841 -6.73 31.79 23.85
C GLN A 841 -6.32 33.26 23.98
N GLU A 842 -5.03 33.57 24.10
CA GLU A 842 -4.54 34.96 24.16
C GLU A 842 -4.78 35.71 22.83
N LEU A 843 -4.60 35.04 21.69
CA LEU A 843 -4.90 35.61 20.36
C LEU A 843 -6.39 35.94 20.18
N ALA A 844 -7.29 35.28 20.91
CA ALA A 844 -8.72 35.57 20.87
C ALA A 844 -9.11 36.84 21.64
N LYS A 845 -8.22 37.41 22.47
CA LYS A 845 -8.51 38.65 23.21
C LYS A 845 -8.65 39.85 22.26
N PRO A 846 -9.56 40.80 22.56
CA PRO A 846 -9.71 42.01 21.76
C PRO A 846 -8.39 42.77 21.59
N GLY A 847 -8.07 43.19 20.36
CA GLY A 847 -6.88 43.98 20.04
C GLY A 847 -5.57 43.20 19.88
N VAL A 848 -5.52 41.91 20.24
CA VAL A 848 -4.27 41.13 20.17
C VAL A 848 -3.92 40.74 18.73
N LEU A 849 -4.89 40.31 17.91
CA LEU A 849 -4.64 40.00 16.49
C LEU A 849 -4.07 41.20 15.72
N GLU A 850 -4.51 42.42 16.01
CA GLU A 850 -4.02 43.65 15.38
C GLU A 850 -2.54 43.93 15.63
N ARG A 851 -1.93 43.32 16.65
CA ARG A 851 -0.48 43.42 16.87
C ARG A 851 0.31 42.67 15.81
N PHE A 852 -0.27 41.58 15.28
CA PHE A 852 0.41 40.67 14.37
C PHE A 852 -0.02 40.87 12.92
N LEU A 853 -1.28 41.24 12.68
CA LEU A 853 -1.82 41.39 11.34
C LEU A 853 -2.33 42.81 11.11
N GLU A 854 -2.03 43.35 9.93
CA GLU A 854 -2.47 44.68 9.51
C GLU A 854 -3.77 44.62 8.68
N ASN A 855 -3.92 43.57 7.87
CA ASN A 855 -5.06 43.40 6.98
C ASN A 855 -6.34 43.15 7.79
N LYS A 856 -7.24 44.15 7.79
CA LYS A 856 -8.50 44.11 8.52
C LYS A 856 -9.45 43.00 8.03
N GLU A 857 -9.38 42.63 6.76
CA GLU A 857 -10.19 41.54 6.21
C GLU A 857 -9.72 40.19 6.77
N ASP A 858 -8.40 39.96 6.81
CA ASP A 858 -7.82 38.74 7.34
C ASP A 858 -8.11 38.58 8.84
N ILE A 859 -7.98 39.68 9.60
CA ILE A 859 -8.36 39.71 11.03
C ILE A 859 -9.84 39.38 11.21
N ALA A 860 -10.72 39.93 10.37
CA ALA A 860 -12.15 39.64 10.43
C ALA A 860 -12.46 38.16 10.11
N LYS A 861 -11.75 37.57 9.13
CA LYS A 861 -11.86 36.14 8.79
C LYS A 861 -11.44 35.25 9.96
N LEU A 862 -10.30 35.54 10.60
CA LEU A 862 -9.81 34.81 11.76
C LEU A 862 -10.77 34.90 12.95
N ARG A 863 -11.23 36.11 13.30
CA ARG A 863 -12.20 36.29 14.39
C ARG A 863 -13.48 35.52 14.18
N LYS A 864 -13.94 35.45 12.92
CA LYS A 864 -15.17 34.73 12.57
C LYS A 864 -15.06 33.22 12.83
N CYS A 865 -13.86 32.64 12.81
CA CYS A 865 -13.68 31.23 13.15
C CYS A 865 -13.27 30.98 14.61
N PHE A 866 -13.10 32.00 15.45
CA PHE A 866 -12.81 31.77 16.86
C PHE A 866 -14.09 31.41 17.63
N ALA A 867 -14.06 30.26 18.30
CA ALA A 867 -15.02 29.96 19.35
C ALA A 867 -14.73 30.83 20.59
N GLY A 868 -15.64 30.81 21.56
CA GLY A 868 -15.35 31.40 22.88
C GLY A 868 -14.13 30.74 23.53
N LEU A 869 -13.12 31.55 23.87
CA LEU A 869 -11.85 31.11 24.45
C LEU A 869 -11.51 32.01 25.64
N TRP A 870 -11.36 31.41 26.82
CA TRP A 870 -11.20 32.12 28.08
C TRP A 870 -10.11 31.52 28.95
N SER A 871 -9.45 32.38 29.71
CA SER A 871 -8.51 32.00 30.74
C SER A 871 -9.25 31.80 32.07
N LEU A 872 -8.71 30.97 32.98
CA LEU A 872 -9.36 30.65 34.25
C LEU A 872 -9.34 31.81 35.27
N ASP A 873 -8.68 32.92 34.96
CA ASP A 873 -8.74 34.17 35.73
C ASP A 873 -10.02 34.97 35.48
N ASP A 874 -10.82 34.64 34.45
CA ASP A 874 -12.16 35.20 34.26
C ASP A 874 -13.16 34.49 35.18
N SER A 875 -13.31 35.02 36.39
CA SER A 875 -14.19 34.45 37.42
C SER A 875 -15.66 34.36 37.00
N ASN A 876 -16.13 35.22 36.10
CA ASN A 876 -17.50 35.18 35.60
C ASN A 876 -17.71 33.97 34.69
N ILE A 877 -16.76 33.70 33.79
CA ILE A 877 -16.82 32.53 32.91
C ILE A 877 -16.61 31.24 33.70
N VAL A 878 -15.71 31.23 34.70
CA VAL A 878 -15.53 30.07 35.59
C VAL A 878 -16.82 29.74 36.35
N ALA A 879 -17.53 30.74 36.87
CA ALA A 879 -18.83 30.53 37.52
C ALA A 879 -19.87 29.92 36.56
N GLN A 880 -19.93 30.40 35.31
CA GLN A 880 -20.80 29.85 34.28
C GLN A 880 -20.43 28.40 33.91
N ALA A 881 -19.14 28.10 33.80
CA ALA A 881 -18.66 26.75 33.50
C ALA A 881 -18.90 25.76 34.66
N ILE A 882 -18.92 26.23 35.91
CA ILE A 882 -19.35 25.43 37.06
C ILE A 882 -20.86 25.18 37.02
N GLU A 883 -21.66 26.20 36.67
CA GLU A 883 -23.12 26.07 36.58
C GLU A 883 -23.53 25.12 35.44
N LYS A 884 -23.01 25.34 34.23
CA LYS A 884 -23.37 24.67 32.97
C LYS A 884 -22.15 24.05 32.28
N PRO A 885 -21.52 23.04 32.91
CA PRO A 885 -20.26 22.49 32.44
C PRO A 885 -20.36 21.79 31.07
N GLU A 886 -21.55 21.35 30.67
CA GLU A 886 -21.82 20.73 29.38
C GLU A 886 -21.57 21.66 28.18
N LEU A 887 -21.57 22.99 28.39
CA LEU A 887 -21.32 23.99 27.36
C LEU A 887 -19.84 24.34 27.18
N PHE A 888 -18.96 23.76 28.00
CA PHE A 888 -17.53 24.07 28.01
C PHE A 888 -16.68 22.82 27.83
N VAL A 889 -15.47 23.05 27.32
CA VAL A 889 -14.37 22.09 27.31
C VAL A 889 -13.20 22.75 28.03
N MET A 890 -12.60 22.04 28.98
CA MET A 890 -11.38 22.50 29.64
C MET A 890 -10.18 21.78 29.03
N LYS A 891 -9.20 22.54 28.55
CA LYS A 891 -8.04 22.00 27.81
C LYS A 891 -6.73 22.29 28.53
N PRO A 892 -5.90 21.28 28.85
CA PRO A 892 -4.53 21.50 29.32
C PRO A 892 -3.60 21.87 28.16
N GLN A 893 -2.37 22.29 28.47
CA GLN A 893 -1.31 22.52 27.46
C GLN A 893 -0.69 21.20 26.98
N ARG A 894 -1.47 20.39 26.28
CA ARG A 894 -1.03 19.10 25.70
C ARG A 894 -1.51 18.98 24.26
N GLU A 895 -0.76 18.20 23.47
CA GLU A 895 -1.09 17.82 22.10
C GLU A 895 -1.32 16.30 21.99
N GLY A 896 -1.91 15.84 20.88
CA GLY A 896 -2.05 14.40 20.59
C GLY A 896 -3.36 13.72 21.01
N GLY A 897 -4.32 14.46 21.56
CA GLY A 897 -5.64 13.96 21.99
C GLY A 897 -5.60 13.19 23.32
N GLY A 898 -6.77 12.96 23.95
CA GLY A 898 -6.90 12.22 25.20
C GLY A 898 -6.77 13.04 26.49
N ASN A 899 -6.59 14.36 26.40
CA ASN A 899 -6.22 15.21 27.54
C ASN A 899 -7.34 16.18 27.98
N ASN A 900 -8.42 16.29 27.21
CA ASN A 900 -9.44 17.30 27.46
C ASN A 900 -10.42 16.84 28.55
N ILE A 901 -11.03 17.80 29.23
CA ILE A 901 -11.99 17.55 30.30
C ILE A 901 -13.36 18.11 29.87
N TYR A 902 -14.41 17.31 30.07
CA TYR A 902 -15.77 17.58 29.58
C TYR A 902 -16.82 17.36 30.67
N GLY A 903 -17.99 18.00 30.50
CA GLY A 903 -19.16 17.75 31.34
C GLY A 903 -18.86 17.91 32.83
N ASP A 904 -19.45 17.07 33.67
CA ASP A 904 -19.33 17.19 35.13
C ASP A 904 -17.88 17.22 35.65
N ASP A 905 -16.92 16.64 34.92
CA ASP A 905 -15.52 16.67 35.32
C ASP A 905 -14.91 18.07 35.17
N VAL A 906 -15.42 18.92 34.27
CA VAL A 906 -15.08 20.37 34.22
C VAL A 906 -15.47 21.02 35.53
N ARG A 907 -16.72 20.83 35.98
CA ARG A 907 -17.23 21.38 37.25
C ARG A 907 -16.38 20.92 38.43
N LYS A 908 -16.13 19.60 38.55
CA LYS A 908 -15.33 19.03 39.65
C LYS A 908 -13.91 19.60 39.65
N THR A 909 -13.29 19.74 38.49
CA THR A 909 -11.92 20.23 38.37
C THR A 909 -11.82 21.71 38.72
N LEU A 910 -12.72 22.54 38.21
CA LEU A 910 -12.78 23.97 38.57
C LEU A 910 -13.02 24.17 40.08
N GLN A 911 -13.93 23.41 40.69
CA GLN A 911 -14.17 23.48 42.13
C GLN A 911 -12.98 23.02 42.96
N LYS A 912 -12.20 22.04 42.47
CA LYS A 912 -10.95 21.61 43.12
C LYS A 912 -9.90 22.71 43.06
N LEU A 913 -9.69 23.33 41.89
CA LEU A 913 -8.74 24.43 41.69
C LEU A 913 -9.09 25.66 42.54
N GLN A 914 -10.37 25.99 42.69
CA GLN A 914 -10.81 27.07 43.58
C GLN A 914 -10.50 26.81 45.07
N LYS A 915 -10.45 25.54 45.50
CA LYS A 915 -10.17 25.15 46.89
C LYS A 915 -8.68 25.06 47.21
N SER A 916 -7.84 24.69 46.24
CA SER A 916 -6.40 24.50 46.46
C SER A 916 -5.65 25.82 46.66
N GLY A 917 -6.17 26.94 46.14
CA GLY A 917 -5.48 28.24 46.18
C GLY A 917 -4.13 28.25 45.44
N SER A 918 -3.85 27.19 44.66
CA SER A 918 -2.64 27.02 43.86
C SER A 918 -2.74 27.77 42.53
N GLN A 919 -1.60 28.09 41.91
CA GLN A 919 -1.53 28.63 40.54
C GLN A 919 -1.74 27.55 39.46
N GLU A 920 -2.23 26.37 39.82
CA GLU A 920 -2.44 25.23 38.90
C GLU A 920 -3.52 25.52 37.84
N ASP A 921 -4.35 26.54 38.06
CA ASP A 921 -5.34 27.03 37.09
C ASP A 921 -4.70 27.46 35.77
N ALA A 922 -3.47 27.98 35.81
CA ALA A 922 -2.75 28.47 34.64
C ALA A 922 -2.33 27.37 33.64
N ALA A 923 -2.44 26.09 34.01
CA ALA A 923 -2.22 24.97 33.10
C ALA A 923 -3.37 24.77 32.10
N TYR A 924 -4.54 25.37 32.35
CA TYR A 924 -5.77 25.12 31.60
C TYR A 924 -6.34 26.38 30.94
N ILE A 925 -7.11 26.17 29.87
CA ILE A 925 -8.03 27.17 29.31
C ILE A 925 -9.46 26.61 29.30
N LEU A 926 -10.46 27.50 29.27
CA LEU A 926 -11.84 27.16 28.94
C LEU A 926 -12.13 27.51 27.49
N MET A 927 -12.82 26.61 26.81
CA MET A 927 -13.29 26.79 25.45
C MET A 927 -14.78 26.49 25.36
N GLN A 928 -15.50 27.23 24.53
CA GLN A 928 -16.87 26.93 24.15
C GLN A 928 -16.93 25.53 23.52
N ARG A 929 -17.82 24.67 24.02
CA ARG A 929 -18.11 23.39 23.37
C ARG A 929 -18.87 23.65 22.08
N ILE A 930 -18.37 23.10 20.99
CA ILE A 930 -19.00 23.15 19.66
C ILE A 930 -19.89 21.92 19.53
N PHE A 931 -21.08 22.08 18.94
CA PHE A 931 -22.04 21.00 18.74
C PHE A 931 -22.31 20.82 17.25
N PRO A 932 -21.54 19.95 16.56
CA PRO A 932 -21.75 19.66 15.15
C PRO A 932 -23.02 18.85 14.90
N ALA A 933 -23.54 18.93 13.68
CA ALA A 933 -24.64 18.09 13.25
C ALA A 933 -24.22 16.61 13.28
N ILE A 934 -25.08 15.79 13.87
CA ILE A 934 -24.86 14.34 13.97
C ILE A 934 -25.27 13.69 12.64
N SER A 935 -24.35 12.94 12.04
CA SER A 935 -24.56 12.25 10.77
C SER A 935 -24.53 10.73 10.93
N ALA A 936 -25.37 10.03 10.17
CA ALA A 936 -25.35 8.58 10.09
C ALA A 936 -24.16 8.13 9.22
N THR A 937 -23.24 7.36 9.79
CA THR A 937 -22.04 6.88 9.09
C THR A 937 -21.80 5.39 9.31
N VAL A 938 -20.86 4.82 8.55
CA VAL A 938 -20.37 3.46 8.73
C VAL A 938 -18.88 3.53 9.00
N LEU A 939 -18.48 3.09 10.20
CA LEU A 939 -17.10 3.12 10.65
C LEU A 939 -16.47 1.75 10.48
N MET A 940 -15.22 1.70 10.00
CA MET A 940 -14.46 0.46 9.83
C MET A 940 -13.23 0.41 10.72
N ARG A 941 -13.09 -0.70 11.45
CA ARG A 941 -11.94 -1.00 12.32
C ARG A 941 -11.65 -2.50 12.32
N LYS A 942 -10.38 -2.88 12.15
CA LYS A 942 -9.91 -4.28 12.25
C LYS A 942 -10.77 -5.27 11.42
N GLY A 943 -11.12 -4.87 10.20
CA GLY A 943 -11.90 -5.65 9.25
C GLY A 943 -13.39 -5.77 9.59
N CYS A 944 -13.88 -5.02 10.56
CA CYS A 944 -15.28 -4.99 10.96
C CYS A 944 -15.87 -3.60 10.69
N TRP A 945 -17.15 -3.54 10.33
CA TRP A 945 -17.88 -2.29 10.18
C TRP A 945 -19.03 -2.17 11.19
N SER A 946 -19.36 -0.95 11.60
CA SER A 946 -20.51 -0.62 12.44
C SER A 946 -21.25 0.59 11.90
N LYS A 947 -22.59 0.57 11.99
CA LYS A 947 -23.46 1.71 11.68
C LYS A 947 -23.54 2.58 12.93
N ASP A 948 -23.03 3.80 12.84
CA ASP A 948 -22.92 4.71 13.98
C ASP A 948 -23.48 6.10 13.65
N HIS A 949 -23.81 6.84 14.70
CA HIS A 949 -24.03 8.27 14.64
C HIS A 949 -22.74 8.98 15.04
N ALA A 950 -22.28 9.89 14.18
CA ALA A 950 -20.95 10.48 14.32
C ALA A 950 -20.97 11.99 14.11
N ILE A 951 -19.92 12.62 14.63
CA ILE A 951 -19.56 14.01 14.34
C ILE A 951 -18.17 14.03 13.70
N SER A 952 -17.93 15.05 12.87
CA SER A 952 -16.70 15.14 12.09
C SER A 952 -15.98 16.47 12.31
N GLU A 953 -14.66 16.41 12.20
CA GLU A 953 -13.73 17.51 12.42
C GLU A 953 -12.79 17.64 11.23
N LEU A 954 -12.83 18.81 10.60
CA LEU A 954 -12.06 19.15 9.41
C LEU A 954 -10.72 19.76 9.82
N GLY A 955 -9.62 19.09 9.52
CA GLY A 955 -8.27 19.64 9.55
C GLY A 955 -7.85 20.15 8.18
N VAL A 956 -7.41 21.40 8.08
CA VAL A 956 -6.84 21.98 6.87
C VAL A 956 -5.34 22.17 7.05
N PHE A 957 -4.55 21.54 6.18
CA PHE A 957 -3.10 21.66 6.23
C PHE A 957 -2.64 22.99 5.64
N GLY A 958 -1.62 23.59 6.25
CA GLY A 958 -0.92 24.77 5.77
C GLY A 958 0.58 24.47 5.65
N THR A 959 1.19 24.87 4.54
CA THR A 959 2.65 24.86 4.38
C THR A 959 3.16 26.28 4.24
N TYR A 960 4.23 26.57 4.98
CA TYR A 960 4.85 27.89 5.05
C TYR A 960 6.36 27.75 4.97
N LEU A 961 7.02 28.55 4.12
CA LEU A 961 8.47 28.64 4.05
C LEU A 961 8.84 30.07 3.73
N ARG A 962 9.70 30.65 4.55
CA ARG A 962 10.25 31.99 4.36
C ARG A 962 11.76 31.95 4.50
N ASN A 963 12.45 32.73 3.68
CA ASN A 963 13.86 33.03 3.82
C ASN A 963 14.02 34.55 3.94
N LYS A 964 14.45 35.02 5.11
CA LYS A 964 14.50 36.45 5.49
C LYS A 964 13.12 37.09 5.31
N ASP A 965 13.00 38.03 4.37
CA ASP A 965 11.75 38.74 4.08
C ASP A 965 10.95 38.07 2.95
N LYS A 966 11.54 37.12 2.22
CA LYS A 966 10.91 36.47 1.07
C LYS A 966 10.09 35.28 1.52
N VAL A 967 8.77 35.40 1.43
CA VAL A 967 7.85 34.25 1.52
C VAL A 967 8.00 33.41 0.25
N ILE A 968 8.45 32.16 0.40
CA ILE A 968 8.67 31.20 -0.68
C ILE A 968 7.45 30.29 -0.84
N ILE A 969 6.84 29.90 0.28
CA ILE A 969 5.61 29.10 0.33
C ILE A 969 4.70 29.73 1.37
N ASN A 970 3.44 29.96 1.00
CA ASN A 970 2.35 30.19 1.94
C ASN A 970 1.05 29.72 1.29
N LYS A 971 0.64 28.48 1.55
CA LYS A 971 -0.50 27.85 0.84
C LYS A 971 -1.30 26.90 1.73
N GLN A 972 -2.58 26.78 1.42
CA GLN A 972 -3.38 25.61 1.82
C GLN A 972 -2.83 24.37 1.11
N SER A 973 -2.71 23.25 1.84
CA SER A 973 -1.89 22.09 1.43
C SER A 973 -2.61 20.77 1.67
N GLY A 974 -3.85 20.64 1.21
CA GLY A 974 -4.68 19.46 1.45
C GLY A 974 -5.44 19.51 2.78
N TYR A 975 -6.01 18.38 3.18
CA TYR A 975 -6.90 18.28 4.34
C TYR A 975 -6.91 16.91 5.01
N LEU A 976 -7.50 16.85 6.19
CA LEU A 976 -7.82 15.65 6.95
C LEU A 976 -9.26 15.79 7.43
N MET A 977 -10.11 14.79 7.23
CA MET A 977 -11.36 14.70 7.99
C MET A 977 -11.20 13.59 9.03
N ARG A 978 -11.57 13.88 10.27
CA ARG A 978 -11.67 12.89 11.35
C ARG A 978 -13.13 12.74 11.72
N THR A 979 -13.58 11.51 11.87
CA THR A 979 -14.96 11.21 12.24
C THR A 979 -14.98 10.32 13.47
N LYS A 980 -15.83 10.62 14.44
CA LYS A 980 -15.96 9.88 15.70
C LYS A 980 -17.40 9.71 16.10
N VAL A 981 -17.70 8.66 16.85
CA VAL A 981 -19.05 8.44 17.41
C VAL A 981 -19.46 9.63 18.26
N SER A 982 -20.72 10.08 18.13
CA SER A 982 -21.21 11.33 18.73
C SER A 982 -21.19 11.31 20.27
N SER A 983 -21.19 10.12 20.88
CA SER A 983 -21.06 9.92 22.32
C SER A 983 -19.62 10.02 22.83
N SER A 984 -18.62 10.08 21.94
CA SER A 984 -17.21 10.14 22.34
C SER A 984 -16.74 11.58 22.50
N ASP A 985 -16.26 11.90 23.70
CA ASP A 985 -15.65 13.19 23.99
C ASP A 985 -14.23 13.31 23.37
N GLU A 986 -13.53 12.20 23.15
CA GLU A 986 -12.18 12.17 22.58
C GLU A 986 -12.14 11.93 21.06
N GLY A 987 -11.07 12.36 20.37
CA GLY A 987 -11.03 12.41 18.90
C GLY A 987 -9.75 11.90 18.22
N GLY A 988 -8.78 11.39 18.98
CA GLY A 988 -7.54 10.88 18.40
C GLY A 988 -7.75 9.58 17.62
N VAL A 989 -7.32 9.52 16.35
CA VAL A 989 -7.28 8.27 15.56
C VAL A 989 -6.24 7.32 16.15
N ALA A 990 -5.03 7.83 16.44
CA ALA A 990 -3.96 7.06 17.06
C ALA A 990 -4.34 6.56 18.47
N ALA A 991 -5.18 7.30 19.19
CA ALA A 991 -5.72 6.93 20.49
C ALA A 991 -6.95 5.98 20.40
N GLY A 992 -7.41 5.63 19.20
CA GLY A 992 -8.47 4.65 18.96
C GLY A 992 -9.91 5.19 18.98
N PHE A 993 -10.12 6.50 19.19
CA PHE A 993 -11.44 7.10 19.31
C PHE A 993 -12.07 7.47 17.96
N ALA A 994 -11.27 8.01 17.04
CA ALA A 994 -11.74 8.47 15.73
C ALA A 994 -11.30 7.52 14.59
N VAL A 995 -11.88 7.74 13.41
CA VAL A 995 -11.44 7.17 12.14
C VAL A 995 -11.03 8.28 11.17
N LEU A 996 -10.23 7.95 10.17
CA LEU A 996 -9.95 8.82 9.03
C LEU A 996 -11.15 8.86 8.08
N ASP A 997 -11.38 10.01 7.48
CA ASP A 997 -12.50 10.25 6.56
C ASP A 997 -12.06 11.22 5.45
N SER A 998 -12.91 11.41 4.44
CA SER A 998 -12.79 12.49 3.45
C SER A 998 -14.08 13.32 3.40
N VAL A 999 -14.08 14.39 2.60
CA VAL A 999 -15.25 15.25 2.44
C VAL A 999 -16.01 14.96 1.15
N TYR A 1000 -17.34 14.98 1.23
CA TYR A 1000 -18.24 15.08 0.09
C TYR A 1000 -18.81 16.49 0.06
N LEU A 1001 -18.40 17.31 -0.91
CA LEU A 1001 -18.83 18.71 -0.97
C LEU A 1001 -20.31 18.81 -1.39
N THR A 1002 -21.10 19.53 -0.59
CA THR A 1002 -22.54 19.79 -0.82
C THR A 1002 -22.85 21.24 -1.13
#